data_AF-A0A928LP78-F1
#
_entry.id   AF-A0A928LP78-F1
#
_cell.length_a   1.000
_cell.length_b   1.000
_cell.length_c   1.000
_cell.angle_alpha   90.00
_cell.angle_beta   90.00
_cell.angle_gamma   90.00
#
_symmetry.space_group_name_H-M   'P 1'
#
loop_
_entity.id
_entity.type
_entity.pdbx_description
1 polymer ?
#
loop_
_entity_poly.entity_id
_entity_poly.type
_entity_poly.pdbx_seq_one_letter_code
_entity_poly.pdbx_strand_id
1 'polypeptide(L)'
;MSLTNFPMAIYEQLFENPLFTTAVREDNTSRNSILIRGSLEFALDAFRAVYWCGQYDVENELGITVVTEDPMAWRGAFLNAMPGLVMFPELADVRYVQPDSTALREEYDYVLTEEALQPCSEQTQKELWRLASNIDFSYAMEEDQRASKAEAKARFASDPYYSDSSLACAVHIPYKIAMCGDFQGDKEQNLYTLIHSVAAEDALYSKLIAVEHRRWVAYMVTCGYAPPTLQQLREYAFVYPNDHRHKALKLHPCMCACDLTGRHLDEHYDLWSMDESRWPTLPKLDQVSLLLHRIAAERAEPLCATALEYFAFLTTLRKAADTTAFDVLRQSVLKLCNDEENSVRLYQEALQDAKQAALLLENETAIQAVEKIERDFAVVVQRNRRTDYFAFDAALINRLPFCLWYGVQHKTVITFTKGLLCDDVILPTVLSAEKAIFVGDFADEAHYRETASAYFRGRGGNTQAVTVQFRHNGVEDVAACLTRLIEENEAVLINSVDCDDPEILIAIGTVASKEKVPIARYDDKKGVVPVLNQAPIGLRFVDKSLSIDEFTGLMGGIYRNVYKNVSSIDDYESFSRLFFEYSEERLYWSTLPNGKSKATVGSPWSALSSFFQSSTKDEVPNFSAGAKVLPTRYEGSFYGTVFRQCQIGRFLDYINSYRIIKDLQRRKEGELEIVSFTYVDKLLVDILTQFEQNKTVDPAYRQTCLCKRLKFVPSMGIAITSTRAVDVSLIDPSENEKSQKEKRGFVSDLRQYGLIHSVRYSADQRKVSFTFKDDKIQQLFRTQGKIFELILYHGMKSSGLFDDVQTSVQIVWETTGKPFDMMLRQRIEASGGFGYACYKKALEELKDDSLNGSIQAATDNEIDVVLMRGMRPVFISCKTGKKGWNDWLNEISSISAHFHAQPALAVLKDLDQPAAGGFVARARKMGVSLLGIETISNPARFGYAIREIAAGRAVFGPDTKGQK
;
A
#
# COMPACT_ATOMS: atom_id res chain seq x y z
N MET A 1 -5.89 -30.18 -24.40
CA MET A 1 -6.42 -31.27 -23.54
C MET A 1 -7.82 -31.58 -24.02
N SER A 2 -8.10 -32.85 -24.36
CA SER A 2 -9.45 -33.28 -24.74
C SER A 2 -10.29 -33.43 -23.48
N LEU A 3 -11.19 -32.49 -23.25
CA LEU A 3 -12.26 -32.56 -22.26
C LEU A 3 -13.56 -32.65 -23.04
N THR A 4 -14.51 -33.39 -22.49
CA THR A 4 -15.83 -33.68 -23.05
C THR A 4 -16.59 -32.39 -23.38
N ASN A 5 -17.26 -32.33 -24.53
CA ASN A 5 -17.87 -31.12 -25.09
C ASN A 5 -19.15 -30.65 -24.34
N PHE A 6 -19.61 -31.37 -23.31
CA PHE A 6 -20.91 -31.13 -22.68
C PHE A 6 -20.97 -29.95 -21.70
N PRO A 7 -20.00 -29.72 -20.78
CA PRO A 7 -20.15 -28.73 -19.71
C PRO A 7 -20.39 -27.31 -20.24
N MET A 8 -19.61 -26.87 -21.21
CA MET A 8 -19.74 -25.52 -21.77
C MET A 8 -21.05 -25.32 -22.52
N ALA A 9 -21.47 -26.30 -23.34
CA ALA A 9 -22.73 -26.21 -24.07
C ALA A 9 -23.95 -26.15 -23.12
N ILE A 10 -23.89 -26.86 -21.99
CA ILE A 10 -24.93 -26.77 -20.94
C ILE A 10 -24.93 -25.38 -20.30
N TYR A 11 -23.76 -24.83 -19.96
CA TYR A 11 -23.67 -23.51 -19.33
C TYR A 11 -24.16 -22.42 -20.26
N GLU A 12 -23.80 -22.48 -21.55
CA GLU A 12 -24.29 -21.58 -22.58
C GLU A 12 -25.82 -21.63 -22.68
N GLN A 13 -26.38 -22.84 -22.72
CA GLN A 13 -27.83 -23.04 -22.81
C GLN A 13 -28.57 -22.45 -21.60
N LEU A 14 -28.05 -22.66 -20.38
CA LEU A 14 -28.64 -22.14 -19.14
C LEU A 14 -28.39 -20.65 -18.93
N PHE A 15 -27.38 -20.08 -19.58
CA PHE A 15 -27.13 -18.64 -19.60
C PHE A 15 -28.07 -17.92 -20.58
N GLU A 16 -28.32 -18.52 -21.75
CA GLU A 16 -29.24 -18.00 -22.76
C GLU A 16 -30.71 -18.22 -22.39
N ASN A 17 -31.02 -19.38 -21.80
CA ASN A 17 -32.36 -19.77 -21.36
C ASN A 17 -32.35 -20.13 -19.86
N PRO A 18 -32.29 -19.14 -18.96
CA PRO A 18 -32.21 -19.43 -17.55
C PRO A 18 -33.55 -19.91 -16.96
N LEU A 19 -33.47 -20.64 -15.84
CA LEU A 19 -34.55 -21.44 -15.25
C LEU A 19 -35.59 -20.61 -14.46
N PHE A 20 -36.26 -19.63 -15.09
CA PHE A 20 -37.13 -18.66 -14.41
C PHE A 20 -38.58 -19.09 -14.14
N THR A 21 -39.09 -20.14 -14.82
CA THR A 21 -40.51 -20.53 -14.69
C THR A 21 -40.74 -21.40 -13.47
N THR A 22 -41.47 -20.85 -12.50
CA THR A 22 -42.10 -21.58 -11.40
C THR A 22 -43.58 -21.84 -11.69
N ALA A 23 -44.00 -23.10 -11.66
CA ALA A 23 -45.42 -23.44 -11.58
C ALA A 23 -45.88 -23.33 -10.11
N VAL A 24 -46.94 -22.56 -9.86
CA VAL A 24 -47.62 -22.54 -8.54
C VAL A 24 -48.50 -23.78 -8.44
N ARG A 25 -48.20 -24.67 -7.48
CA ARG A 25 -48.96 -25.90 -7.26
C ARG A 25 -50.24 -25.65 -6.46
N GLU A 26 -51.14 -26.63 -6.45
CA GLU A 26 -52.43 -26.57 -5.72
C GLU A 26 -52.28 -26.33 -4.20
N ASP A 27 -51.09 -26.60 -3.64
CA ASP A 27 -50.74 -26.35 -2.24
C ASP A 27 -50.09 -24.96 -2.00
N ASN A 28 -50.12 -24.07 -3.00
CA ASN A 28 -49.52 -22.74 -3.00
C ASN A 28 -47.98 -22.74 -2.89
N THR A 29 -47.32 -23.89 -3.12
CA THR A 29 -45.85 -23.95 -3.23
C THR A 29 -45.41 -23.73 -4.67
N SER A 30 -44.32 -22.98 -4.85
CA SER A 30 -43.67 -22.75 -6.14
C SER A 30 -42.48 -23.70 -6.27
N ARG A 31 -42.49 -24.56 -7.30
CA ARG A 31 -41.42 -25.56 -7.53
C ARG A 31 -40.95 -25.52 -8.97
N ASN A 32 -39.64 -25.44 -9.16
CA ASN A 32 -39.00 -25.61 -10.46
C ASN A 32 -38.67 -27.08 -10.68
N SER A 33 -39.32 -27.73 -11.63
CA SER A 33 -39.16 -29.16 -11.92
C SER A 33 -38.39 -29.35 -13.22
N ILE A 34 -37.17 -29.88 -13.12
CA ILE A 34 -36.28 -30.14 -14.24
C ILE A 34 -36.14 -31.64 -14.49
N LEU A 35 -36.24 -32.04 -15.76
CA LEU A 35 -35.94 -33.39 -16.24
C LEU A 35 -34.59 -33.42 -16.95
N ILE A 36 -33.73 -34.36 -16.61
CA ILE A 36 -32.43 -34.61 -17.26
C ILE A 36 -32.45 -36.00 -17.90
N ARG A 37 -32.14 -36.07 -19.20
CA ARG A 37 -32.09 -37.32 -19.98
C ARG A 37 -30.85 -37.37 -20.86
N GLY A 38 -30.09 -38.47 -20.82
CA GLY A 38 -28.91 -38.66 -21.66
C GLY A 38 -28.03 -39.77 -21.12
N SER A 39 -26.75 -39.75 -21.49
CA SER A 39 -25.70 -40.58 -20.90
C SER A 39 -25.40 -40.18 -19.45
N LEU A 40 -24.74 -41.06 -18.68
CA LEU A 40 -24.35 -40.78 -17.30
C LEU A 40 -23.42 -39.55 -17.20
N GLU A 41 -22.51 -39.42 -18.16
CA GLU A 41 -21.58 -38.29 -18.23
C GLU A 41 -22.32 -36.98 -18.46
N PHE A 42 -23.19 -36.92 -19.48
CA PHE A 42 -24.06 -35.78 -19.71
C PHE A 42 -24.91 -35.46 -18.48
N ALA A 43 -25.53 -36.47 -17.87
CA ALA A 43 -26.41 -36.27 -16.73
C ALA A 43 -25.67 -35.73 -15.50
N LEU A 44 -24.43 -36.15 -15.25
CA LEU A 44 -23.59 -35.58 -14.19
C LEU A 44 -23.33 -34.09 -14.45
N ASP A 45 -22.88 -33.71 -15.65
CA ASP A 45 -22.56 -32.31 -15.97
C ASP A 45 -23.80 -31.42 -16.03
N ALA A 46 -24.91 -31.92 -16.59
CA ALA A 46 -26.20 -31.22 -16.61
C ALA A 46 -26.73 -31.00 -15.20
N PHE A 47 -26.61 -32.02 -14.34
CA PHE A 47 -27.00 -31.90 -12.95
C PHE A 47 -26.20 -30.83 -12.23
N ARG A 48 -24.87 -30.77 -12.42
CA ARG A 48 -24.04 -29.73 -11.79
C ARG A 48 -24.56 -28.33 -12.11
N ALA A 49 -24.74 -28.04 -13.39
CA ALA A 49 -25.17 -26.73 -13.86
C ALA A 49 -26.57 -26.36 -13.35
N VAL A 50 -27.53 -27.28 -13.49
CA VAL A 50 -28.91 -27.08 -13.01
C VAL A 50 -28.96 -26.91 -11.50
N TYR A 51 -28.16 -27.68 -10.77
CA TYR A 51 -28.10 -27.61 -9.31
C TYR A 51 -27.56 -26.26 -8.83
N TRP A 52 -26.64 -25.60 -9.55
CA TRP A 52 -26.19 -24.24 -9.22
C TRP A 52 -27.22 -23.20 -9.61
N CYS A 53 -27.68 -23.24 -10.87
CA CYS A 53 -28.60 -22.30 -11.46
C CYS A 53 -29.94 -22.25 -10.74
N GLY A 54 -30.40 -23.38 -10.20
CA GLY A 54 -31.65 -23.47 -9.46
C GLY A 54 -31.61 -22.86 -8.05
N GLN A 55 -30.49 -22.32 -7.58
CA GLN A 55 -30.35 -21.74 -6.22
C GLN A 55 -30.72 -20.25 -6.13
N TYR A 56 -31.44 -19.71 -7.12
CA TYR A 56 -31.70 -18.27 -7.23
C TYR A 56 -32.85 -17.75 -6.37
N ASP A 57 -33.74 -18.63 -5.89
CA ASP A 57 -34.81 -18.24 -4.99
C ASP A 57 -34.85 -19.13 -3.76
N VAL A 58 -34.82 -18.51 -2.58
CA VAL A 58 -34.84 -19.20 -1.29
C VAL A 58 -36.24 -19.73 -0.96
N GLU A 59 -37.28 -19.24 -1.64
CA GLU A 59 -38.67 -19.63 -1.41
C GLU A 59 -39.17 -20.74 -2.36
N ASN A 60 -38.45 -21.01 -3.46
CA ASN A 60 -38.84 -22.02 -4.45
C ASN A 60 -38.10 -23.33 -4.23
N GLU A 61 -38.81 -24.45 -4.32
CA GLU A 61 -38.19 -25.77 -4.30
C GLU A 61 -37.57 -26.11 -5.67
N LEU A 62 -36.36 -26.67 -5.67
CA LEU A 62 -35.72 -27.22 -6.87
C LEU A 62 -35.97 -28.73 -6.94
N GLY A 63 -36.68 -29.19 -7.97
CA GLY A 63 -36.88 -30.61 -8.26
C GLY A 63 -36.05 -31.03 -9.46
N ILE A 64 -35.19 -32.05 -9.31
CA ILE A 64 -34.40 -32.59 -10.42
C ILE A 64 -34.72 -34.08 -10.59
N THR A 65 -35.26 -34.45 -11.74
CA THR A 65 -35.48 -35.85 -12.11
C THR A 65 -34.48 -36.28 -13.17
N VAL A 66 -33.74 -37.36 -12.90
CA VAL A 66 -32.76 -37.95 -13.82
C VAL A 66 -33.31 -39.27 -14.38
N VAL A 67 -33.38 -39.37 -15.70
CA VAL A 67 -33.88 -40.57 -16.39
C VAL A 67 -32.74 -41.55 -16.64
N THR A 68 -32.91 -42.81 -16.23
CA THR A 68 -31.91 -43.86 -16.39
C THR A 68 -32.54 -45.26 -16.36
N GLU A 69 -31.97 -46.20 -17.12
CA GLU A 69 -32.35 -47.62 -17.07
C GLU A 69 -32.08 -48.25 -15.68
N ASP A 70 -31.07 -47.76 -14.95
CA ASP A 70 -30.67 -48.25 -13.62
C ASP A 70 -30.57 -47.10 -12.59
N PRO A 71 -31.70 -46.76 -11.94
CA PRO A 71 -31.75 -45.71 -10.92
C PRO A 71 -30.81 -45.92 -9.74
N MET A 72 -30.58 -47.17 -9.32
CA MET A 72 -29.74 -47.48 -8.16
C MET A 72 -28.27 -47.27 -8.47
N ALA A 73 -27.80 -47.75 -9.63
CA ALA A 73 -26.42 -47.55 -10.06
C ALA A 73 -26.09 -46.07 -10.26
N TRP A 74 -26.99 -45.31 -10.89
CA TRP A 74 -26.78 -43.88 -11.13
C TRP A 74 -26.82 -43.07 -9.85
N ARG A 75 -27.76 -43.36 -8.93
CA ARG A 75 -27.73 -42.77 -7.58
C ARG A 75 -26.38 -43.01 -6.89
N GLY A 76 -25.85 -44.23 -6.98
CA GLY A 76 -24.51 -44.56 -6.47
C GLY A 76 -23.39 -43.74 -7.14
N ALA A 77 -23.42 -43.57 -8.46
CA ALA A 77 -22.46 -42.79 -9.20
C ALA A 77 -22.47 -41.30 -8.81
N PHE A 78 -23.67 -40.71 -8.66
CA PHE A 78 -23.84 -39.33 -8.21
C PHE A 78 -23.34 -39.11 -6.79
N LEU A 79 -23.68 -40.01 -5.86
CA LEU A 79 -23.21 -39.92 -4.47
C LEU A 79 -21.69 -40.13 -4.35
N ASN A 80 -21.09 -40.91 -5.23
CA ASN A 80 -19.64 -41.06 -5.29
C ASN A 80 -18.95 -39.79 -5.84
N ALA A 81 -19.53 -39.15 -6.86
CA ALA A 81 -19.01 -37.92 -7.43
C ALA A 81 -19.25 -36.68 -6.54
N MET A 82 -20.38 -36.66 -5.84
CA MET A 82 -20.92 -35.52 -5.10
C MET A 82 -21.47 -35.96 -3.74
N PRO A 83 -20.60 -36.44 -2.81
CA PRO A 83 -21.03 -36.96 -1.51
C PRO A 83 -21.77 -35.93 -0.66
N GLY A 84 -21.55 -34.63 -0.89
CA GLY A 84 -22.27 -33.56 -0.20
C GLY A 84 -23.78 -33.51 -0.48
N LEU A 85 -24.29 -34.18 -1.53
CA LEU A 85 -25.72 -34.14 -1.89
C LEU A 85 -26.65 -34.59 -0.76
N VAL A 86 -26.23 -35.55 0.07
CA VAL A 86 -27.05 -36.03 1.19
C VAL A 86 -27.01 -35.10 2.41
N MET A 87 -26.06 -34.17 2.45
CA MET A 87 -25.89 -33.23 3.56
C MET A 87 -26.70 -31.95 3.38
N PHE A 88 -27.14 -31.65 2.15
CA PHE A 88 -27.94 -30.48 1.82
C PHE A 88 -29.21 -30.85 1.02
N PRO A 89 -30.11 -31.69 1.57
CA PRO A 89 -31.34 -32.10 0.89
C PRO A 89 -32.28 -30.93 0.58
N GLU A 90 -32.16 -29.81 1.31
CA GLU A 90 -32.92 -28.57 1.09
C GLU A 90 -32.51 -27.80 -0.17
N LEU A 91 -31.40 -28.18 -0.81
CA LEU A 91 -30.94 -27.53 -2.05
C LEU A 91 -31.64 -28.09 -3.30
N ALA A 92 -32.05 -29.37 -3.29
CA ALA A 92 -32.89 -29.96 -4.33
C ALA A 92 -33.51 -31.31 -3.92
N ASP A 93 -34.75 -31.55 -4.35
CA ASP A 93 -35.38 -32.88 -4.38
C ASP A 93 -34.91 -33.63 -5.64
N VAL A 94 -34.02 -34.61 -5.47
CA VAL A 94 -33.41 -35.37 -6.57
C VAL A 94 -34.02 -36.77 -6.68
N ARG A 95 -34.53 -37.09 -7.88
CA ARG A 95 -35.15 -38.39 -8.19
C ARG A 95 -34.44 -39.06 -9.37
N TYR A 96 -34.32 -40.38 -9.31
CA TYR A 96 -33.80 -41.21 -10.40
C TYR A 96 -34.91 -42.16 -10.85
N VAL A 97 -35.30 -42.11 -12.13
CA VAL A 97 -36.49 -42.83 -12.63
C VAL A 97 -36.18 -43.59 -13.91
N GLN A 98 -36.87 -44.71 -14.11
CA GLN A 98 -36.80 -45.47 -15.36
C GLN A 98 -37.59 -44.77 -16.48
N PRO A 99 -37.21 -44.97 -17.76
CA PRO A 99 -37.87 -44.32 -18.91
C PRO A 99 -39.37 -44.61 -19.06
N ASP A 100 -39.89 -45.67 -18.44
CA ASP A 100 -41.29 -46.08 -18.45
C ASP A 100 -42.05 -45.71 -17.16
N SER A 101 -41.41 -44.99 -16.24
CA SER A 101 -41.98 -44.56 -14.96
C SER A 101 -43.20 -43.66 -15.12
N THR A 102 -44.20 -43.81 -14.25
CA THR A 102 -45.34 -42.89 -14.17
C THR A 102 -44.94 -41.46 -13.81
N ALA A 103 -43.78 -41.26 -13.17
CA ALA A 103 -43.24 -39.94 -12.85
C ALA A 103 -42.97 -39.09 -14.10
N LEU A 104 -42.70 -39.73 -15.25
CA LEU A 104 -42.51 -39.02 -16.53
C LEU A 104 -43.82 -38.52 -17.14
N ARG A 105 -44.96 -38.83 -16.53
CA ARG A 105 -46.28 -38.27 -16.88
C ARG A 105 -46.55 -36.95 -16.15
N GLU A 106 -45.68 -36.53 -15.22
CA GLU A 106 -45.71 -35.21 -14.60
C GLU A 106 -45.28 -34.13 -15.62
N GLU A 107 -45.82 -32.92 -15.47
CA GLU A 107 -45.39 -31.77 -16.27
C GLU A 107 -44.09 -31.20 -15.68
N TYR A 108 -43.06 -31.06 -16.51
CA TYR A 108 -41.76 -30.51 -16.14
C TYR A 108 -41.59 -29.12 -16.74
N ASP A 109 -41.14 -28.16 -15.93
CA ASP A 109 -40.89 -26.79 -16.38
C ASP A 109 -39.73 -26.72 -17.37
N TYR A 110 -38.73 -27.59 -17.19
CA TYR A 110 -37.54 -27.67 -18.03
C TYR A 110 -37.15 -29.11 -18.35
N VAL A 111 -36.69 -29.33 -19.58
CA VAL A 111 -36.19 -30.64 -20.03
C VAL A 111 -34.83 -30.44 -20.69
N LEU A 112 -33.76 -30.95 -20.07
CA LEU A 112 -32.43 -31.02 -20.65
C LEU A 112 -32.18 -32.43 -21.18
N THR A 113 -31.95 -32.53 -22.49
CA THR A 113 -31.58 -33.80 -23.13
C THR A 113 -30.27 -33.68 -23.88
N GLU A 114 -29.49 -34.76 -23.89
CA GLU A 114 -28.22 -34.81 -24.63
C GLU A 114 -28.44 -34.56 -26.13
N GLU A 115 -29.55 -35.06 -26.70
CA GLU A 115 -29.85 -34.89 -28.12
C GLU A 115 -30.32 -33.47 -28.48
N ALA A 116 -30.92 -32.73 -27.54
CA ALA A 116 -31.38 -31.36 -27.75
C ALA A 116 -30.30 -30.31 -27.46
N LEU A 117 -29.13 -30.71 -26.96
CA LEU A 117 -28.03 -29.79 -26.68
C LEU A 117 -27.47 -29.26 -28.00
N GLN A 118 -27.80 -28.01 -28.33
CA GLN A 118 -27.31 -27.32 -29.52
C GLN A 118 -26.32 -26.22 -29.09
N PRO A 119 -25.32 -25.88 -29.93
CA PRO A 119 -24.47 -24.73 -29.67
C PRO A 119 -25.30 -23.45 -29.62
N CYS A 120 -25.13 -22.65 -28.57
CA CYS A 120 -25.71 -21.32 -28.48
C CYS A 120 -25.11 -20.36 -29.52
N SER A 121 -25.68 -19.15 -29.61
CA SER A 121 -25.13 -18.12 -30.48
C SER A 121 -23.68 -17.78 -30.13
N GLU A 122 -22.83 -17.46 -31.11
CA GLU A 122 -21.44 -17.03 -30.87
C GLU A 122 -21.37 -15.82 -29.91
N GLN A 123 -22.42 -14.98 -29.91
CA GLN A 123 -22.55 -13.86 -28.99
C GLN A 123 -22.75 -14.32 -27.55
N THR A 124 -23.63 -15.30 -27.30
CA THR A 124 -23.84 -15.92 -25.98
C THR A 124 -22.53 -16.49 -25.43
N GLN A 125 -21.80 -17.23 -26.27
CA GLN A 125 -20.54 -17.87 -25.89
C GLN A 125 -19.48 -16.84 -25.48
N LYS A 126 -19.31 -15.79 -26.30
CA LYS A 126 -18.38 -14.70 -26.02
C LYS A 126 -18.74 -13.96 -24.73
N GLU A 127 -20.02 -13.75 -24.48
CA GLU A 127 -20.50 -13.03 -23.31
C GLU A 127 -20.30 -13.81 -22.02
N LEU A 128 -20.70 -15.08 -21.98
CA LEU A 128 -20.48 -15.95 -20.82
C LEU A 128 -18.98 -16.03 -20.47
N TRP A 129 -18.15 -16.20 -21.49
CA TRP A 129 -16.69 -16.27 -21.31
C TRP A 129 -16.10 -14.94 -20.83
N ARG A 130 -16.60 -13.81 -21.35
CA ARG A 130 -16.22 -12.46 -20.89
C ARG A 130 -16.56 -12.28 -19.41
N LEU A 131 -17.78 -12.61 -18.99
CA LEU A 131 -18.22 -12.48 -17.61
C LEU A 131 -17.39 -13.35 -16.66
N ALA A 132 -17.13 -14.61 -17.02
CA ALA A 132 -16.30 -15.51 -16.23
C ALA A 132 -14.85 -15.01 -16.12
N SER A 133 -14.27 -14.55 -17.22
CA SER A 133 -12.92 -13.95 -17.22
C SER A 133 -12.87 -12.65 -16.41
N ASN A 134 -13.93 -11.85 -16.40
CA ASN A 134 -14.01 -10.62 -15.61
C ASN A 134 -14.13 -10.91 -14.11
N ILE A 135 -14.85 -11.97 -13.72
CA ILE A 135 -14.91 -12.45 -12.34
C ILE A 135 -13.51 -12.85 -11.86
N ASP A 136 -12.78 -13.69 -12.61
CA ASP A 136 -11.41 -14.08 -12.23
C ASP A 136 -10.48 -12.87 -12.13
N PHE A 137 -10.57 -11.95 -13.09
CA PHE A 137 -9.78 -10.73 -13.05
C PHE A 137 -10.13 -9.86 -11.83
N SER A 138 -11.39 -9.80 -11.42
CA SER A 138 -11.80 -9.09 -10.21
C SER A 138 -11.19 -9.70 -8.93
N TYR A 139 -11.05 -11.03 -8.87
CA TYR A 139 -10.33 -11.70 -7.77
C TYR A 139 -8.83 -11.42 -7.82
N ALA A 140 -8.22 -11.44 -9.01
CA ALA A 140 -6.82 -11.08 -9.16
C ALA A 140 -6.54 -9.65 -8.68
N MET A 141 -7.44 -8.70 -8.97
CA MET A 141 -7.32 -7.31 -8.51
C MET A 141 -7.50 -7.15 -6.99
N GLU A 142 -8.24 -8.04 -6.33
CA GLU A 142 -8.36 -8.05 -4.87
C GLU A 142 -7.06 -8.54 -4.21
N GLU A 143 -6.40 -9.53 -4.79
CA GLU A 143 -5.10 -10.03 -4.32
C GLU A 143 -3.96 -9.03 -4.62
N ASP A 144 -3.95 -8.47 -5.82
CA ASP A 144 -3.02 -7.44 -6.27
C ASP A 144 -3.72 -6.44 -7.19
N GLN A 145 -3.94 -5.23 -6.69
CA GLN A 145 -4.53 -4.12 -7.46
C GLN A 145 -3.74 -3.73 -8.74
N ARG A 146 -2.52 -4.24 -8.92
CA ARG A 146 -1.66 -4.07 -10.11
C ARG A 146 -1.74 -5.25 -11.08
N ALA A 147 -2.61 -6.24 -10.82
CA ALA A 147 -2.75 -7.43 -11.64
C ALA A 147 -2.97 -7.12 -13.13
N SER A 148 -2.29 -7.86 -14.00
CA SER A 148 -2.51 -7.78 -15.45
C SER A 148 -3.72 -8.61 -15.86
N LYS A 149 -4.65 -8.01 -16.60
CA LYS A 149 -5.78 -8.71 -17.24
C LYS A 149 -5.28 -9.79 -18.19
N ALA A 150 -4.18 -9.56 -18.89
CA ALA A 150 -3.62 -10.53 -19.82
C ALA A 150 -3.11 -11.78 -19.08
N GLU A 151 -2.44 -11.60 -17.96
CA GLU A 151 -1.96 -12.70 -17.11
C GLU A 151 -3.11 -13.43 -16.41
N ALA A 152 -4.08 -12.69 -15.86
CA ALA A 152 -5.30 -13.27 -15.27
C ALA A 152 -6.05 -14.12 -16.30
N LYS A 153 -6.24 -13.61 -17.52
CA LYS A 153 -6.86 -14.35 -18.64
C LYS A 153 -6.07 -15.61 -19.02
N ALA A 154 -4.73 -15.56 -19.01
CA ALA A 154 -3.89 -16.71 -19.28
C ALA A 154 -3.97 -17.77 -18.16
N ARG A 155 -4.01 -17.34 -16.90
CA ARG A 155 -4.23 -18.20 -15.73
C ARG A 155 -5.60 -18.88 -15.78
N PHE A 156 -6.65 -18.08 -16.00
CA PHE A 156 -8.03 -18.56 -16.18
C PHE A 156 -8.13 -19.61 -17.29
N ALA A 157 -7.40 -19.45 -18.40
CA ALA A 157 -7.40 -20.43 -19.49
C ALA A 157 -6.58 -21.70 -19.22
N SER A 158 -5.71 -21.72 -18.19
CA SER A 158 -4.76 -22.80 -17.94
C SER A 158 -5.05 -23.63 -16.69
N ASP A 159 -5.79 -23.10 -15.71
CA ASP A 159 -6.15 -23.79 -14.47
C ASP A 159 -7.67 -24.06 -14.41
N PRO A 160 -8.11 -25.34 -14.51
CA PRO A 160 -9.51 -25.72 -14.47
C PRO A 160 -10.28 -25.24 -13.23
N TYR A 161 -9.61 -25.07 -12.09
CA TYR A 161 -10.30 -24.63 -10.87
C TYR A 161 -10.78 -23.17 -10.97
N TYR A 162 -9.93 -22.28 -11.47
CA TYR A 162 -10.27 -20.86 -11.63
C TYR A 162 -11.32 -20.66 -12.74
N SER A 163 -11.24 -21.46 -13.81
CA SER A 163 -12.26 -21.44 -14.86
C SER A 163 -13.63 -21.89 -14.35
N ASP A 164 -13.69 -23.03 -13.66
CA ASP A 164 -14.96 -23.67 -13.31
C ASP A 164 -15.76 -22.86 -12.28
N SER A 165 -15.11 -22.34 -11.23
CA SER A 165 -15.79 -21.52 -10.20
C SER A 165 -16.31 -20.21 -10.78
N SER A 166 -15.53 -19.57 -11.65
CA SER A 166 -15.91 -18.29 -12.26
C SER A 166 -17.01 -18.48 -13.30
N LEU A 167 -16.98 -19.58 -14.08
CA LEU A 167 -18.06 -19.97 -14.99
C LEU A 167 -19.35 -20.27 -14.23
N ALA A 168 -19.27 -20.99 -13.10
CA ALA A 168 -20.43 -21.27 -12.25
C ALA A 168 -21.08 -19.99 -11.70
N CYS A 169 -20.29 -18.96 -11.40
CA CYS A 169 -20.85 -17.65 -11.05
C CYS A 169 -21.42 -16.93 -12.28
N ALA A 170 -20.70 -16.92 -13.41
CA ALA A 170 -21.11 -16.24 -14.64
C ALA A 170 -22.46 -16.74 -15.19
N VAL A 171 -22.67 -18.06 -15.23
CA VAL A 171 -23.95 -18.67 -15.63
C VAL A 171 -25.09 -18.29 -14.70
N HIS A 172 -24.78 -17.97 -13.43
CA HIS A 172 -25.77 -17.57 -12.43
C HIS A 172 -26.08 -16.05 -12.43
N ILE A 173 -25.33 -15.22 -13.16
CA ILE A 173 -25.56 -13.76 -13.21
C ILE A 173 -26.97 -13.38 -13.69
N PRO A 174 -27.53 -13.98 -14.76
CA PRO A 174 -28.88 -13.64 -15.23
C PRO A 174 -29.94 -13.78 -14.13
N TYR A 175 -29.79 -14.79 -13.27
CA TYR A 175 -30.69 -15.03 -12.14
C TYR A 175 -30.62 -13.92 -11.10
N LYS A 176 -29.41 -13.48 -10.71
CA LYS A 176 -29.22 -12.38 -9.75
C LYS A 176 -29.74 -11.05 -10.30
N ILE A 177 -29.55 -10.79 -11.60
CA ILE A 177 -30.05 -9.58 -12.24
C ILE A 177 -31.58 -9.60 -12.36
N ALA A 178 -32.19 -10.76 -12.62
CA ALA A 178 -33.64 -10.90 -12.60
C ALA A 178 -34.22 -10.60 -11.21
N MET A 179 -33.53 -10.94 -10.11
CA MET A 179 -33.98 -10.58 -8.76
C MET A 179 -34.04 -9.06 -8.51
N CYS A 180 -33.35 -8.26 -9.32
CA CYS A 180 -33.31 -6.81 -9.18
C CYS A 180 -34.48 -6.10 -9.90
N GLY A 181 -35.40 -6.85 -10.51
CA GLY A 181 -36.59 -6.31 -11.16
C GLY A 181 -37.48 -7.39 -11.74
N ASP A 182 -38.08 -7.13 -12.91
CA ASP A 182 -38.81 -8.16 -13.65
C ASP A 182 -37.85 -8.94 -14.54
N PHE A 183 -38.05 -10.25 -14.66
CA PHE A 183 -37.28 -11.11 -15.55
C PHE A 183 -37.42 -10.70 -17.03
N GLN A 184 -38.62 -10.29 -17.44
CA GLN A 184 -38.85 -9.71 -18.78
C GLN A 184 -38.60 -8.19 -18.84
N GLY A 185 -38.13 -7.61 -17.73
CA GLY A 185 -37.90 -6.19 -17.57
C GLY A 185 -36.66 -5.67 -18.28
N ASP A 186 -36.45 -4.36 -18.15
CA ASP A 186 -35.28 -3.68 -18.69
C ASP A 186 -34.01 -4.07 -17.91
N LYS A 187 -33.05 -4.72 -18.60
CA LYS A 187 -31.76 -5.14 -18.03
C LYS A 187 -30.97 -3.96 -17.46
N GLU A 188 -31.07 -2.79 -18.07
CA GLU A 188 -30.38 -1.58 -17.61
C GLU A 188 -30.98 -1.09 -16.29
N GLN A 189 -32.31 -1.08 -16.18
CA GLN A 189 -33.01 -0.74 -14.95
C GLN A 189 -32.66 -1.72 -13.81
N ASN A 190 -32.60 -3.02 -14.09
CA ASN A 190 -32.23 -4.03 -13.10
C ASN A 190 -30.79 -3.84 -12.59
N LEU A 191 -29.86 -3.44 -13.48
CA LEU A 191 -28.50 -3.09 -13.09
C LEU A 191 -28.46 -1.84 -12.19
N TYR A 192 -29.26 -0.82 -12.47
CA TYR A 192 -29.38 0.34 -11.58
C TYR A 192 -29.95 -0.04 -10.21
N THR A 193 -30.95 -0.92 -10.17
CA THR A 193 -31.47 -1.45 -8.91
C THR A 193 -30.39 -2.19 -8.13
N LEU A 194 -29.60 -3.06 -8.78
CA LEU A 194 -28.46 -3.73 -8.15
C LEU A 194 -27.48 -2.72 -7.53
N ILE A 195 -27.07 -1.71 -8.30
CA ILE A 195 -26.10 -0.70 -7.85
C ILE A 195 -26.67 0.10 -6.68
N HIS A 196 -27.95 0.48 -6.74
CA HIS A 196 -28.62 1.20 -5.67
C HIS A 196 -28.71 0.34 -4.40
N SER A 197 -29.12 -0.93 -4.52
CA SER A 197 -29.23 -1.83 -3.38
C SER A 197 -27.89 -2.14 -2.73
N VAL A 198 -26.81 -2.30 -3.52
CA VAL A 198 -25.44 -2.39 -3.01
C VAL A 198 -25.03 -1.13 -2.25
N ALA A 199 -25.36 0.05 -2.79
CA ALA A 199 -25.03 1.33 -2.16
C ALA A 199 -25.79 1.57 -0.85
N ALA A 200 -27.06 1.16 -0.81
CA ALA A 200 -27.97 1.35 0.30
C ALA A 200 -27.91 0.23 1.36
N GLU A 201 -27.25 -0.89 1.02
CA GLU A 201 -27.18 -2.11 1.83
C GLU A 201 -28.58 -2.58 2.30
N ASP A 202 -29.54 -2.59 1.37
CA ASP A 202 -30.94 -2.88 1.66
C ASP A 202 -31.25 -4.40 1.73
N ALA A 203 -32.54 -4.73 1.89
CA ALA A 203 -32.98 -6.12 1.96
C ALA A 203 -32.72 -6.92 0.68
N LEU A 204 -32.72 -6.29 -0.50
CA LEU A 204 -32.40 -6.96 -1.76
C LEU A 204 -30.91 -7.31 -1.81
N TYR A 205 -30.03 -6.40 -1.39
CA TYR A 205 -28.59 -6.68 -1.26
C TYR A 205 -28.33 -7.89 -0.36
N SER A 206 -28.99 -7.95 0.80
CA SER A 206 -28.89 -9.08 1.72
C SER A 206 -29.39 -10.39 1.09
N LYS A 207 -30.50 -10.36 0.32
CA LYS A 207 -31.01 -11.53 -0.42
C LYS A 207 -30.02 -12.00 -1.49
N LEU A 208 -29.38 -11.08 -2.22
CA LEU A 208 -28.39 -11.40 -3.25
C LEU A 208 -27.15 -12.09 -2.68
N ILE A 209 -26.67 -11.67 -1.50
CA ILE A 209 -25.56 -12.33 -0.82
C ILE A 209 -25.94 -13.75 -0.41
N ALA A 210 -27.11 -13.94 0.19
CA ALA A 210 -27.57 -15.26 0.60
C ALA A 210 -27.74 -16.23 -0.59
N VAL A 211 -28.25 -15.73 -1.72
CA VAL A 211 -28.32 -16.49 -2.98
C VAL A 211 -26.93 -16.86 -3.50
N GLU A 212 -25.96 -15.93 -3.43
CA GLU A 212 -24.59 -16.27 -3.81
C GLU A 212 -23.98 -17.36 -2.92
N HIS A 213 -24.17 -17.28 -1.60
CA HIS A 213 -23.69 -18.33 -0.70
C HIS A 213 -24.33 -19.68 -1.03
N ARG A 214 -25.65 -19.71 -1.26
CA ARG A 214 -26.39 -20.93 -1.61
C ARG A 214 -25.89 -21.55 -2.93
N ARG A 215 -25.67 -20.72 -3.95
CA ARG A 215 -25.03 -21.13 -5.22
C ARG A 215 -23.60 -21.64 -4.98
N TRP A 216 -22.81 -20.97 -4.14
CA TRP A 216 -21.45 -21.39 -3.82
C TRP A 216 -21.42 -22.74 -3.09
N VAL A 217 -22.31 -23.00 -2.13
CA VAL A 217 -22.45 -24.32 -1.49
C VAL A 217 -22.80 -25.38 -2.52
N ALA A 218 -23.76 -25.11 -3.41
CA ALA A 218 -24.13 -26.03 -4.48
C ALA A 218 -22.94 -26.35 -5.41
N TYR A 219 -22.12 -25.35 -5.76
CA TYR A 219 -20.87 -25.54 -6.48
C TYR A 219 -19.90 -26.45 -5.72
N MET A 220 -19.65 -26.18 -4.44
CA MET A 220 -18.74 -26.99 -3.63
C MET A 220 -19.20 -28.46 -3.51
N VAL A 221 -20.51 -28.70 -3.33
CA VAL A 221 -21.10 -30.06 -3.34
C VAL A 221 -20.78 -30.78 -4.65
N THR A 222 -20.96 -30.11 -5.79
CA THR A 222 -20.71 -30.70 -7.11
C THR A 222 -19.23 -30.91 -7.45
N CYS A 223 -18.33 -30.18 -6.79
CA CYS A 223 -16.89 -30.41 -6.81
C CYS A 223 -16.46 -31.57 -5.89
N GLY A 224 -17.40 -32.15 -5.15
CA GLY A 224 -17.21 -33.27 -4.24
C GLY A 224 -16.73 -32.88 -2.84
N TYR A 225 -16.92 -31.63 -2.44
CA TYR A 225 -16.64 -31.19 -1.06
C TYR A 225 -17.79 -31.54 -0.11
N ALA A 226 -17.45 -31.62 1.17
CA ALA A 226 -18.41 -31.80 2.26
C ALA A 226 -18.04 -30.93 3.48
N PRO A 227 -19.01 -30.57 4.34
CA PRO A 227 -18.72 -29.94 5.62
C PRO A 227 -17.99 -30.92 6.56
N PRO A 228 -16.96 -30.47 7.29
CA PRO A 228 -16.28 -31.27 8.30
C PRO A 228 -17.12 -31.39 9.58
N THR A 229 -16.89 -32.45 10.36
CA THR A 229 -17.30 -32.46 11.77
C THR A 229 -16.46 -31.46 12.58
N LEU A 230 -16.96 -31.03 13.74
CA LEU A 230 -16.20 -30.15 14.64
C LEU A 230 -14.85 -30.76 15.04
N GLN A 231 -14.81 -32.08 15.24
CA GLN A 231 -13.58 -32.79 15.56
C GLN A 231 -12.58 -32.72 14.41
N GLN A 232 -13.01 -33.05 13.18
CA GLN A 232 -12.15 -32.97 12.00
C GLN A 232 -11.63 -31.54 11.80
N LEU A 233 -12.49 -30.53 11.96
CA LEU A 233 -12.10 -29.14 11.82
C LEU A 233 -11.01 -28.74 12.82
N ARG A 234 -11.16 -29.13 14.09
CA ARG A 234 -10.15 -28.91 15.14
C ARG A 234 -8.85 -29.67 14.88
N GLU A 235 -8.87 -30.78 14.15
CA GLU A 235 -7.67 -31.52 13.78
C GLU A 235 -6.89 -30.85 12.65
N TYR A 236 -7.55 -30.36 11.59
CA TYR A 236 -6.84 -29.92 10.38
C TYR A 236 -6.73 -28.41 10.19
N ALA A 237 -7.70 -27.59 10.65
CA ALA A 237 -7.76 -26.18 10.24
C ALA A 237 -6.47 -25.46 10.64
N PHE A 238 -5.85 -24.65 9.78
CA PHE A 238 -4.60 -23.93 10.08
C PHE A 238 -3.43 -24.81 10.57
N VAL A 239 -3.47 -26.12 10.31
CA VAL A 239 -2.33 -27.02 10.47
C VAL A 239 -1.71 -27.22 9.09
N TYR A 240 -0.46 -26.79 8.92
CA TYR A 240 0.23 -26.86 7.64
C TYR A 240 0.14 -28.28 7.02
N PRO A 241 -0.21 -28.41 5.73
CA PRO A 241 -0.36 -27.35 4.72
C PRO A 241 -1.79 -26.78 4.58
N ASN A 242 -2.70 -27.12 5.49
CA ASN A 242 -4.10 -26.73 5.39
C ASN A 242 -4.34 -25.29 5.86
N ASP A 243 -5.23 -24.59 5.16
CA ASP A 243 -5.85 -23.35 5.60
C ASP A 243 -7.09 -23.70 6.47
N HIS A 244 -8.19 -22.97 6.35
CA HIS A 244 -9.46 -23.38 6.95
C HIS A 244 -10.09 -24.62 6.28
N ARG A 245 -9.54 -25.10 5.15
CA ARG A 245 -10.04 -26.22 4.34
C ARG A 245 -9.03 -27.36 4.27
N HIS A 246 -9.54 -28.57 4.07
CA HIS A 246 -8.72 -29.73 3.79
C HIS A 246 -8.86 -30.14 2.32
N LYS A 247 -8.01 -29.60 1.44
CA LYS A 247 -8.12 -29.79 -0.02
C LYS A 247 -8.07 -31.26 -0.45
N ALA A 248 -7.17 -32.05 0.14
CA ALA A 248 -7.02 -33.48 -0.22
C ALA A 248 -8.23 -34.35 0.17
N LEU A 249 -8.87 -34.07 1.32
CA LEU A 249 -10.09 -34.76 1.76
C LEU A 249 -11.37 -34.05 1.28
N LYS A 250 -11.23 -32.94 0.55
CA LYS A 250 -12.33 -32.07 0.12
C LYS A 250 -13.27 -31.67 1.26
N LEU A 251 -12.72 -31.14 2.35
CA LEU A 251 -13.52 -30.62 3.47
C LEU A 251 -13.50 -29.08 3.51
N HIS A 252 -14.66 -28.46 3.69
CA HIS A 252 -14.78 -27.00 3.78
C HIS A 252 -15.78 -26.58 4.88
N PRO A 253 -15.36 -25.78 5.89
CA PRO A 253 -16.19 -25.45 7.04
C PRO A 253 -17.34 -24.50 6.73
N CYS A 254 -17.16 -23.59 5.75
CA CYS A 254 -18.20 -22.64 5.35
C CYS A 254 -19.34 -23.26 4.52
N MET A 255 -19.35 -24.59 4.29
CA MET A 255 -20.50 -25.24 3.66
C MET A 255 -21.63 -25.38 4.69
N CYS A 256 -22.46 -24.36 4.83
CA CYS A 256 -23.60 -24.33 5.75
C CYS A 256 -24.77 -23.55 5.15
N ALA A 257 -25.92 -23.56 5.83
CA ALA A 257 -27.04 -22.71 5.44
C ALA A 257 -26.64 -21.22 5.56
N CYS A 258 -27.02 -20.40 4.58
CA CYS A 258 -26.90 -18.95 4.68
C CYS A 258 -28.21 -18.37 5.19
N ASP A 259 -28.16 -17.64 6.29
CA ASP A 259 -29.29 -16.83 6.73
C ASP A 259 -29.32 -15.50 5.96
N LEU A 260 -30.50 -14.90 5.79
CA LEU A 260 -30.70 -13.65 5.05
C LEU A 260 -30.05 -12.41 5.69
N THR A 261 -29.46 -12.54 6.88
CA THR A 261 -28.98 -11.40 7.67
C THR A 261 -27.61 -11.71 8.27
N GLY A 262 -26.52 -11.51 7.53
CA GLY A 262 -25.17 -11.53 8.09
C GLY A 262 -24.97 -10.37 9.07
N ARG A 263 -24.14 -10.55 10.10
CA ARG A 263 -23.85 -9.48 11.07
C ARG A 263 -22.76 -8.51 10.64
N HIS A 264 -22.10 -8.72 9.50
CA HIS A 264 -20.93 -7.93 9.08
C HIS A 264 -19.90 -7.86 10.22
N LEU A 265 -19.31 -9.01 10.56
CA LEU A 265 -18.47 -9.16 11.74
C LEU A 265 -17.23 -8.24 11.69
N ASP A 266 -16.79 -7.90 10.49
CA ASP A 266 -15.74 -6.92 10.22
C ASP A 266 -16.07 -5.51 10.75
N GLU A 267 -17.34 -5.13 10.80
CA GLU A 267 -17.81 -3.83 11.33
C GLU A 267 -18.10 -3.86 12.84
N HIS A 268 -18.21 -5.05 13.43
CA HIS A 268 -18.65 -5.27 14.82
C HIS A 268 -17.61 -6.04 15.64
N TYR A 269 -16.53 -5.34 15.99
CA TYR A 269 -15.36 -5.96 16.62
C TYR A 269 -15.65 -6.64 17.97
N ASP A 270 -16.65 -6.16 18.69
CA ASP A 270 -17.09 -6.71 19.98
C ASP A 270 -17.62 -8.16 19.84
N LEU A 271 -18.17 -8.52 18.67
CA LEU A 271 -18.71 -9.85 18.41
C LEU A 271 -17.62 -10.93 18.34
N TRP A 272 -16.38 -10.60 17.97
CA TRP A 272 -15.26 -11.56 17.95
C TRP A 272 -14.89 -12.06 19.34
N SER A 273 -15.25 -11.31 20.38
CA SER A 273 -15.06 -11.67 21.79
C SER A 273 -16.32 -12.26 22.44
N MET A 274 -17.38 -12.51 21.65
CA MET A 274 -18.64 -13.01 22.15
C MET A 274 -18.52 -14.42 22.72
N ASP A 275 -19.12 -14.61 23.89
CA ASP A 275 -19.26 -15.92 24.53
C ASP A 275 -20.04 -16.92 23.65
N GLU A 276 -19.52 -18.15 23.56
CA GLU A 276 -20.08 -19.23 22.73
C GLU A 276 -21.55 -19.52 23.02
N SER A 277 -22.02 -19.28 24.25
CA SER A 277 -23.43 -19.47 24.62
C SER A 277 -24.39 -18.57 23.85
N ARG A 278 -23.91 -17.45 23.30
CA ARG A 278 -24.70 -16.48 22.53
C ARG A 278 -24.63 -16.74 21.02
N TRP A 279 -23.71 -17.57 20.54
CA TRP A 279 -23.55 -17.89 19.12
C TRP A 279 -24.79 -18.51 18.46
N PRO A 280 -25.62 -19.31 19.15
CA PRO A 280 -26.85 -19.85 18.54
C PRO A 280 -27.84 -18.78 18.06
N THR A 281 -27.67 -17.52 18.46
CA THR A 281 -28.48 -16.38 17.98
C THR A 281 -27.94 -15.73 16.71
N LEU A 282 -26.78 -16.19 16.22
CA LEU A 282 -26.11 -15.67 15.03
C LEU A 282 -26.36 -16.56 13.82
N PRO A 283 -26.27 -16.00 12.61
CA PRO A 283 -26.24 -16.76 11.37
C PRO A 283 -25.22 -17.88 11.35
N LYS A 284 -25.49 -18.94 10.59
CA LYS A 284 -24.61 -20.11 10.64
C LYS A 284 -23.19 -19.83 10.11
N LEU A 285 -23.07 -18.99 9.08
CA LEU A 285 -21.77 -18.61 8.54
C LEU A 285 -20.98 -17.72 9.52
N ASP A 286 -21.65 -16.81 10.23
CA ASP A 286 -21.03 -16.01 11.29
C ASP A 286 -20.51 -16.89 12.43
N GLN A 287 -21.26 -17.93 12.82
CA GLN A 287 -20.80 -18.93 13.79
C GLN A 287 -19.52 -19.63 13.31
N VAL A 288 -19.43 -19.96 12.01
CA VAL A 288 -18.23 -20.58 11.42
C VAL A 288 -17.04 -19.61 11.44
N SER A 289 -17.25 -18.33 11.10
CA SER A 289 -16.22 -17.29 11.19
C SER A 289 -15.66 -17.17 12.61
N LEU A 290 -16.54 -17.09 13.62
CA LEU A 290 -16.15 -17.02 15.04
C LEU A 290 -15.43 -18.30 15.51
N LEU A 291 -15.91 -19.47 15.10
CA LEU A 291 -15.29 -20.76 15.42
C LEU A 291 -13.88 -20.86 14.84
N LEU A 292 -13.69 -20.48 13.57
CA LEU A 292 -12.37 -20.49 12.93
C LEU A 292 -11.42 -19.50 13.60
N HIS A 293 -11.89 -18.30 13.95
CA HIS A 293 -11.10 -17.35 14.72
C HIS A 293 -10.67 -17.92 16.08
N ARG A 294 -11.58 -18.59 16.81
CA ARG A 294 -11.28 -19.24 18.08
C ARG A 294 -10.21 -20.31 17.94
N ILE A 295 -10.37 -21.18 16.94
CA ILE A 295 -9.41 -22.24 16.61
C ILE A 295 -8.03 -21.64 16.24
N ALA A 296 -7.99 -20.54 15.49
CA ALA A 296 -6.74 -19.83 15.19
C ALA A 296 -6.11 -19.22 16.46
N ALA A 297 -6.91 -18.64 17.35
CA ALA A 297 -6.45 -18.06 18.60
C ALA A 297 -5.80 -19.10 19.53
N GLU A 298 -6.45 -20.26 19.71
CA GLU A 298 -5.94 -21.39 20.50
C GLU A 298 -4.58 -21.88 19.98
N ARG A 299 -4.37 -21.89 18.65
CA ARG A 299 -3.09 -22.31 18.05
C ARG A 299 -2.03 -21.21 18.04
N ALA A 300 -2.43 -19.95 17.95
CA ALA A 300 -1.52 -18.82 18.01
C ALA A 300 -0.90 -18.64 19.40
N GLU A 301 -1.64 -18.95 20.47
CA GLU A 301 -1.22 -18.76 21.86
C GLU A 301 0.18 -19.33 22.19
N PRO A 302 0.47 -20.63 21.97
CA PRO A 302 1.79 -21.18 22.27
C PRO A 302 2.90 -20.56 21.40
N LEU A 303 2.61 -20.24 20.13
CA LEU A 303 3.58 -19.61 19.23
C LEU A 303 3.96 -18.21 19.71
N CYS A 304 2.97 -17.43 20.12
CA CYS A 304 3.15 -16.10 20.68
C CYS A 304 3.97 -16.14 21.98
N ALA A 305 3.74 -17.13 22.83
CA ALA A 305 4.49 -17.33 24.07
C ALA A 305 5.99 -17.60 23.82
N THR A 306 6.33 -18.30 22.73
CA THR A 306 7.72 -18.66 22.36
C THR A 306 8.29 -17.81 21.22
N ALA A 307 7.65 -16.70 20.84
CA ALA A 307 7.97 -15.99 19.60
C ALA A 307 9.43 -15.52 19.51
N LEU A 308 10.04 -15.16 20.64
CA LEU A 308 11.44 -14.73 20.68
C LEU A 308 12.44 -15.84 20.34
N GLU A 309 12.09 -17.11 20.55
CA GLU A 309 12.97 -18.24 20.30
C GLU A 309 13.28 -18.42 18.81
N TYR A 310 12.32 -18.08 17.94
CA TYR A 310 12.47 -18.11 16.48
C TYR A 310 13.59 -17.18 15.97
N PHE A 311 13.90 -16.13 16.73
CA PHE A 311 14.89 -15.13 16.36
C PHE A 311 16.27 -15.39 16.95
N ALA A 312 16.46 -16.44 17.75
CA ALA A 312 17.74 -16.72 18.39
C ALA A 312 18.89 -16.78 17.37
N PHE A 313 18.72 -17.53 16.28
CA PHE A 313 19.72 -17.62 15.20
C PHE A 313 19.86 -16.31 14.42
N LEU A 314 18.76 -15.71 13.97
CA LEU A 314 18.78 -14.46 13.19
C LEU A 314 19.44 -13.31 13.95
N THR A 315 19.29 -13.27 15.28
CA THR A 315 19.94 -12.29 16.16
C THR A 315 21.46 -12.45 16.17
N THR A 316 22.00 -13.66 15.97
CA THR A 316 23.45 -13.87 15.87
C THR A 316 24.05 -13.32 14.58
N LEU A 317 23.28 -13.33 13.49
CA LEU A 317 23.68 -12.81 12.18
C LEU A 317 23.74 -11.26 12.14
N ARG A 318 23.12 -10.58 13.12
CA ARG A 318 23.15 -9.13 13.31
C ARG A 318 24.55 -8.51 13.25
N LYS A 319 25.57 -9.25 13.70
CA LYS A 319 26.96 -8.76 13.76
C LYS A 319 27.74 -8.95 12.45
N ALA A 320 27.28 -9.81 11.56
CA ALA A 320 28.02 -10.19 10.36
C ALA A 320 27.66 -9.36 9.13
N ALA A 321 26.45 -8.78 9.06
CA ALA A 321 25.94 -8.24 7.78
C ALA A 321 25.06 -6.96 7.80
N ASP A 322 24.96 -6.22 8.91
CA ASP A 322 24.20 -4.94 8.95
C ASP A 322 22.76 -5.04 8.41
N THR A 323 22.07 -6.18 8.62
CA THR A 323 20.72 -6.40 8.12
C THR A 323 19.68 -6.06 9.17
N THR A 324 19.22 -4.80 9.17
CA THR A 324 18.09 -4.32 10.01
C THR A 324 16.78 -5.07 9.75
N ALA A 325 16.64 -5.74 8.58
CA ALA A 325 15.45 -6.48 8.18
C ALA A 325 15.01 -7.57 9.19
N PHE A 326 15.96 -8.34 9.76
CA PHE A 326 15.62 -9.36 10.74
C PHE A 326 15.15 -8.79 12.08
N ASP A 327 15.70 -7.63 12.48
CA ASP A 327 15.23 -6.92 13.68
C ASP A 327 13.82 -6.38 13.45
N VAL A 328 13.54 -5.81 12.27
CA VAL A 328 12.19 -5.34 11.90
C VAL A 328 11.19 -6.51 11.89
N LEU A 329 11.56 -7.67 11.34
CA LEU A 329 10.74 -8.88 11.38
C LEU A 329 10.48 -9.36 12.82
N ARG A 330 11.49 -9.34 13.69
CA ARG A 330 11.33 -9.68 15.12
C ARG A 330 10.24 -8.83 15.78
N GLN A 331 10.25 -7.54 15.50
CA GLN A 331 9.33 -6.60 16.14
C GLN A 331 7.93 -6.72 15.57
N SER A 332 7.81 -6.84 14.25
CA SER A 332 6.51 -7.02 13.61
C SER A 332 5.86 -8.31 14.09
N VAL A 333 6.63 -9.38 14.33
CA VAL A 333 6.14 -10.60 14.99
C VAL A 333 5.66 -10.32 16.41
N LEU A 334 6.39 -9.56 17.25
CA LEU A 334 5.91 -9.23 18.60
C LEU A 334 4.60 -8.43 18.58
N LYS A 335 4.50 -7.44 17.69
CA LYS A 335 3.25 -6.69 17.47
C LYS A 335 2.11 -7.58 16.98
N LEU A 336 2.42 -8.52 16.09
CA LEU A 336 1.48 -9.53 15.60
C LEU A 336 0.99 -10.41 16.75
N CYS A 337 1.89 -10.88 17.62
CA CYS A 337 1.54 -11.65 18.80
C CYS A 337 0.61 -10.90 19.75
N ASN A 338 0.89 -9.61 19.96
CA ASN A 338 0.09 -8.71 20.80
C ASN A 338 -1.24 -8.28 20.17
N ASP A 339 -1.50 -8.66 18.91
CA ASP A 339 -2.70 -8.25 18.17
C ASP A 339 -2.87 -6.72 18.12
N GLU A 340 -1.74 -6.02 17.95
CA GLU A 340 -1.73 -4.57 17.77
C GLU A 340 -2.36 -4.20 16.42
N GLU A 341 -2.95 -3.00 16.34
CA GLU A 341 -3.54 -2.48 15.11
C GLU A 341 -2.56 -2.61 13.93
N ASN A 342 -3.04 -3.23 12.85
CA ASN A 342 -2.32 -3.44 11.59
C ASN A 342 -0.97 -4.18 11.68
N SER A 343 -0.77 -4.90 12.77
CA SER A 343 0.34 -5.82 12.95
C SER A 343 0.48 -6.85 11.81
N VAL A 344 -0.63 -7.26 11.19
CA VAL A 344 -0.64 -8.17 10.02
C VAL A 344 0.12 -7.59 8.83
N ARG A 345 -0.18 -6.35 8.43
CA ARG A 345 0.46 -5.69 7.28
C ARG A 345 1.96 -5.49 7.54
N LEU A 346 2.30 -4.99 8.73
CA LEU A 346 3.69 -4.80 9.15
C LEU A 346 4.49 -6.10 9.12
N TYR A 347 3.88 -7.20 9.58
CA TYR A 347 4.51 -8.51 9.56
C TYR A 347 4.79 -8.96 8.13
N GLN A 348 3.82 -8.83 7.22
CA GLN A 348 3.97 -9.24 5.82
C GLN A 348 5.08 -8.46 5.10
N GLU A 349 5.14 -7.14 5.26
CA GLU A 349 6.21 -6.31 4.69
C GLU A 349 7.59 -6.69 5.26
N ALA A 350 7.69 -6.80 6.59
CA ALA A 350 8.93 -7.15 7.26
C ALA A 350 9.41 -8.57 6.89
N LEU A 351 8.48 -9.50 6.68
CA LEU A 351 8.76 -10.86 6.24
C LEU A 351 9.37 -10.86 4.83
N GLN A 352 8.82 -10.07 3.92
CA GLN A 352 9.34 -9.95 2.57
C GLN A 352 10.74 -9.32 2.54
N ASP A 353 10.96 -8.26 3.32
CA ASP A 353 12.29 -7.64 3.49
C ASP A 353 13.30 -8.64 4.08
N ALA A 354 12.89 -9.44 5.07
CA ALA A 354 13.73 -10.47 5.67
C ALA A 354 14.04 -11.63 4.72
N LYS A 355 13.09 -12.06 3.88
CA LYS A 355 13.33 -13.04 2.82
C LYS A 355 14.38 -12.53 1.83
N GLN A 356 14.21 -11.28 1.37
CA GLN A 356 15.17 -10.66 0.46
C GLN A 356 16.55 -10.53 1.11
N ALA A 357 16.62 -10.15 2.38
CA ALA A 357 17.88 -10.08 3.12
C ALA A 357 18.54 -11.46 3.24
N ALA A 358 17.79 -12.52 3.57
CA ALA A 358 18.31 -13.88 3.68
C ALA A 358 18.87 -14.39 2.33
N LEU A 359 18.18 -14.10 1.22
CA LEU A 359 18.64 -14.42 -0.13
C LEU A 359 19.92 -13.67 -0.49
N LEU A 360 20.01 -12.37 -0.19
CA LEU A 360 21.20 -11.55 -0.45
C LEU A 360 22.43 -11.98 0.39
N LEU A 361 22.21 -12.60 1.55
CA LEU A 361 23.27 -13.17 2.37
C LEU A 361 23.75 -14.53 1.88
N GLU A 362 23.05 -15.14 0.92
CA GLU A 362 23.31 -16.51 0.44
C GLU A 362 23.40 -17.52 1.61
N ASN A 363 22.62 -17.31 2.67
CA ASN A 363 22.67 -18.11 3.90
C ASN A 363 21.44 -19.02 4.01
N GLU A 364 21.60 -20.32 3.69
CA GLU A 364 20.52 -21.30 3.72
C GLU A 364 19.83 -21.41 5.08
N THR A 365 20.58 -21.33 6.18
CA THR A 365 20.00 -21.40 7.53
C THR A 365 19.12 -20.18 7.82
N ALA A 366 19.50 -19.00 7.32
CA ALA A 366 18.69 -17.78 7.45
C ALA A 366 17.41 -17.89 6.61
N ILE A 367 17.50 -18.42 5.38
CA ILE A 367 16.35 -18.65 4.50
C ILE A 367 15.37 -19.61 5.20
N GLN A 368 15.85 -20.75 5.69
CA GLN A 368 15.04 -21.73 6.40
C GLN A 368 14.40 -21.17 7.68
N ALA A 369 15.11 -20.30 8.41
CA ALA A 369 14.57 -19.65 9.60
C ALA A 369 13.43 -18.70 9.26
N VAL A 370 13.58 -17.87 8.20
CA VAL A 370 12.53 -16.95 7.74
C VAL A 370 11.32 -17.70 7.19
N GLU A 371 11.53 -18.75 6.39
CA GLU A 371 10.45 -19.62 5.89
C GLU A 371 9.71 -20.34 7.02
N LYS A 372 10.43 -20.75 8.08
CA LYS A 372 9.81 -21.32 9.27
C LYS A 372 8.94 -20.30 10.01
N ILE A 373 9.41 -19.06 10.15
CA ILE A 373 8.60 -17.96 10.71
C ILE A 373 7.34 -17.77 9.87
N GLU A 374 7.47 -17.68 8.54
CA GLU A 374 6.33 -17.54 7.64
C GLU A 374 5.28 -18.63 7.86
N ARG A 375 5.70 -19.90 7.82
CA ARG A 375 4.81 -21.05 7.96
C ARG A 375 4.12 -21.07 9.31
N ASP A 376 4.87 -20.89 10.40
CA ASP A 376 4.32 -21.07 11.75
C ASP A 376 3.46 -19.88 12.17
N PHE A 377 3.86 -18.65 11.83
CA PHE A 377 3.09 -17.45 12.17
C PHE A 377 1.91 -17.17 11.24
N ALA A 378 1.72 -17.97 10.18
CA ALA A 378 0.53 -17.88 9.33
C ALA A 378 -0.78 -18.00 10.12
N VAL A 379 -0.82 -18.82 11.18
CA VAL A 379 -2.03 -18.94 12.03
C VAL A 379 -2.26 -17.69 12.90
N VAL A 380 -1.18 -17.01 13.32
CA VAL A 380 -1.29 -15.73 14.07
C VAL A 380 -1.82 -14.63 13.15
N VAL A 381 -1.37 -14.60 11.89
CA VAL A 381 -1.95 -13.73 10.86
C VAL A 381 -3.44 -13.99 10.70
N GLN A 382 -3.87 -15.26 10.61
CA GLN A 382 -5.29 -15.60 10.48
C GLN A 382 -6.10 -15.22 11.71
N ARG A 383 -5.56 -15.40 12.93
CA ARG A 383 -6.19 -14.91 14.16
C ARG A 383 -6.46 -13.40 14.08
N ASN A 384 -5.44 -12.60 13.78
CA ASN A 384 -5.56 -11.14 13.80
C ASN A 384 -6.43 -10.60 12.66
N ARG A 385 -6.45 -11.28 11.50
CA ARG A 385 -7.29 -10.93 10.35
C ARG A 385 -8.78 -10.93 10.67
N ARG A 386 -9.24 -11.78 11.60
CA ARG A 386 -10.66 -11.91 11.96
C ARG A 386 -11.54 -12.00 10.72
N THR A 387 -11.27 -13.03 9.91
CA THR A 387 -11.90 -13.18 8.60
C THR A 387 -13.39 -13.42 8.73
N ASP A 388 -14.19 -12.43 8.30
CA ASP A 388 -15.61 -12.60 8.07
C ASP A 388 -15.82 -13.33 6.74
N TYR A 389 -16.21 -14.60 6.79
CA TYR A 389 -16.45 -15.38 5.57
C TYR A 389 -17.72 -14.94 4.83
N PHE A 390 -18.66 -14.24 5.48
CA PHE A 390 -19.81 -13.64 4.82
C PHE A 390 -19.38 -12.48 3.89
N ALA A 391 -18.32 -11.77 4.26
CA ALA A 391 -17.80 -10.65 3.47
C ALA A 391 -17.28 -11.08 2.07
N PHE A 392 -16.90 -12.35 1.87
CA PHE A 392 -16.50 -12.83 0.54
C PHE A 392 -17.67 -12.88 -0.45
N ASP A 393 -18.85 -13.33 0.01
CA ASP A 393 -20.05 -13.38 -0.82
C ASP A 393 -20.52 -11.94 -1.13
N ALA A 394 -20.49 -11.06 -0.13
CA ALA A 394 -20.74 -9.63 -0.30
C ALA A 394 -19.77 -8.97 -1.30
N ALA A 395 -18.48 -9.29 -1.21
CA ALA A 395 -17.45 -8.76 -2.11
C ALA A 395 -17.72 -9.13 -3.57
N LEU A 396 -18.22 -10.34 -3.85
CA LEU A 396 -18.61 -10.73 -5.20
C LEU A 396 -19.83 -9.94 -5.69
N ILE A 397 -20.86 -9.77 -4.85
CA ILE A 397 -22.04 -8.96 -5.21
C ILE A 397 -21.65 -7.52 -5.52
N ASN A 398 -20.74 -6.94 -4.73
CA ASN A 398 -20.20 -5.59 -4.96
C ASN A 398 -19.46 -5.44 -6.30
N ARG A 399 -18.90 -6.55 -6.83
CA ARG A 399 -18.14 -6.58 -8.10
C ARG A 399 -18.98 -6.95 -9.31
N LEU A 400 -20.22 -7.41 -9.14
CA LEU A 400 -21.09 -7.76 -10.26
C LEU A 400 -21.28 -6.63 -11.27
N PRO A 401 -21.47 -5.35 -10.86
CA PRO A 401 -21.53 -4.25 -11.81
C PRO A 401 -20.30 -4.22 -12.73
N PHE A 402 -19.09 -4.27 -12.17
CA PHE A 402 -17.86 -4.34 -12.97
C PHE A 402 -17.83 -5.53 -13.91
N CYS A 403 -18.18 -6.72 -13.42
CA CYS A 403 -18.15 -7.92 -14.26
C CYS A 403 -19.04 -7.74 -15.50
N LEU A 404 -20.21 -7.11 -15.32
CA LEU A 404 -21.16 -6.81 -16.38
C LEU A 404 -20.65 -5.74 -17.35
N TRP A 405 -20.21 -4.58 -16.87
CA TRP A 405 -19.86 -3.46 -17.75
C TRP A 405 -18.45 -3.55 -18.33
N TYR A 406 -17.50 -4.25 -17.69
CA TYR A 406 -16.10 -4.23 -18.10
C TYR A 406 -15.84 -4.87 -19.46
N GLY A 407 -15.20 -4.11 -20.35
CA GLY A 407 -14.97 -4.48 -21.76
C GLY A 407 -16.13 -4.18 -22.71
N VAL A 408 -17.26 -3.67 -22.18
CA VAL A 408 -18.43 -3.25 -22.96
C VAL A 408 -18.71 -1.76 -22.79
N GLN A 409 -18.65 -1.25 -21.56
CA GLN A 409 -18.82 0.16 -21.21
C GLN A 409 -17.53 0.73 -20.63
N HIS A 410 -17.38 2.06 -20.68
CA HIS A 410 -16.28 2.82 -20.07
C HIS A 410 -14.87 2.35 -20.52
N LYS A 411 -14.76 1.82 -21.75
CA LYS A 411 -13.49 1.33 -22.32
C LYS A 411 -12.49 2.47 -22.47
N THR A 412 -12.98 3.66 -22.81
CA THR A 412 -12.17 4.86 -23.01
C THR A 412 -12.55 5.94 -22.00
N VAL A 413 -11.57 6.43 -21.25
CA VAL A 413 -11.74 7.60 -20.37
C VAL A 413 -11.07 8.80 -21.00
N ILE A 414 -11.82 9.88 -21.23
CA ILE A 414 -11.29 11.16 -21.74
C ILE A 414 -11.16 12.13 -20.57
N THR A 415 -9.97 12.70 -20.40
CA THR A 415 -9.66 13.70 -19.38
C THR A 415 -9.08 14.95 -20.04
N PHE A 416 -9.72 16.11 -19.83
CA PHE A 416 -9.09 17.39 -20.14
C PHE A 416 -8.13 17.75 -19.01
N THR A 417 -6.83 17.73 -19.31
CA THR A 417 -5.77 17.81 -18.30
C THR A 417 -5.25 19.23 -18.10
N LYS A 418 -4.90 19.56 -16.86
CA LYS A 418 -4.13 20.75 -16.47
C LYS A 418 -2.62 20.47 -16.28
N GLY A 419 -2.16 19.27 -16.64
CA GLY A 419 -0.82 18.79 -16.36
C GLY A 419 -0.66 18.10 -15.00
N LEU A 420 -1.73 17.96 -14.20
CA LEU A 420 -1.71 17.25 -12.92
C LEU A 420 -2.00 15.76 -13.12
N LEU A 421 -0.99 15.04 -13.61
CA LEU A 421 -1.14 13.63 -13.98
C LEU A 421 -1.61 12.74 -12.82
N CYS A 422 -1.28 13.09 -11.56
CA CYS A 422 -1.71 12.32 -10.39
C CYS A 422 -3.23 12.25 -10.22
N ASP A 423 -3.98 13.26 -10.66
CA ASP A 423 -5.44 13.26 -10.67
C ASP A 423 -5.99 12.63 -11.95
N ASP A 424 -5.36 12.98 -13.08
CA ASP A 424 -5.81 12.56 -14.41
C ASP A 424 -5.88 11.03 -14.52
N VAL A 425 -4.94 10.32 -13.90
CA VAL A 425 -4.86 8.86 -13.96
C VAL A 425 -5.85 8.15 -13.03
N ILE A 426 -6.47 8.84 -12.06
CA ILE A 426 -7.28 8.18 -11.02
C ILE A 426 -8.46 7.43 -11.62
N LEU A 427 -9.32 8.12 -12.38
CA LEU A 427 -10.53 7.51 -12.91
C LEU A 427 -10.24 6.38 -13.91
N PRO A 428 -9.31 6.54 -14.89
CA PRO A 428 -8.89 5.41 -15.74
C PRO A 428 -8.34 4.22 -14.93
N THR A 429 -7.61 4.50 -13.85
CA THR A 429 -7.08 3.45 -12.97
C THR A 429 -8.20 2.71 -12.27
N VAL A 430 -9.12 3.41 -11.59
CA VAL A 430 -10.21 2.79 -10.82
C VAL A 430 -11.10 1.95 -11.73
N LEU A 431 -11.37 2.42 -12.94
CA LEU A 431 -12.17 1.69 -13.93
C LEU A 431 -11.41 0.57 -14.65
N SER A 432 -10.08 0.47 -14.47
CA SER A 432 -9.21 -0.38 -15.29
C SER A 432 -9.44 -0.17 -16.79
N ALA A 433 -9.69 1.08 -17.21
CA ALA A 433 -10.10 1.44 -18.57
C ALA A 433 -9.07 0.93 -19.59
N GLU A 434 -9.50 0.48 -20.77
CA GLU A 434 -8.59 -0.02 -21.79
C GLU A 434 -7.77 1.11 -22.43
N LYS A 435 -8.34 2.32 -22.45
CA LYS A 435 -7.71 3.52 -23.01
C LYS A 435 -7.96 4.75 -22.12
N ALA A 436 -6.91 5.52 -21.87
CA ALA A 436 -6.97 6.82 -21.20
C ALA A 436 -6.49 7.89 -22.18
N ILE A 437 -7.34 8.86 -22.52
CA ILE A 437 -7.03 9.96 -23.43
C ILE A 437 -6.90 11.24 -22.61
N PHE A 438 -5.70 11.80 -22.58
CA PHE A 438 -5.40 13.07 -21.92
C PHE A 438 -5.32 14.19 -22.95
N VAL A 439 -6.22 15.17 -22.84
CA VAL A 439 -6.41 16.26 -23.81
C VAL A 439 -5.96 17.58 -23.19
N GLY A 440 -5.01 18.26 -23.81
CA GLY A 440 -4.56 19.58 -23.32
C GLY A 440 -3.20 19.99 -23.88
N ASP A 441 -2.75 21.15 -23.46
CA ASP A 441 -1.52 21.76 -23.98
C ASP A 441 -0.25 21.08 -23.46
N PHE A 442 -0.33 20.53 -22.24
CA PHE A 442 0.75 19.77 -21.57
C PHE A 442 0.89 18.33 -22.07
N ALA A 443 -0.11 17.83 -22.80
CA ALA A 443 -0.20 16.43 -23.19
C ALA A 443 0.91 16.01 -24.19
N ASP A 444 1.60 16.97 -24.80
CA ASP A 444 2.72 16.74 -25.72
C ASP A 444 4.10 16.78 -25.07
N GLU A 445 4.20 17.14 -23.80
CA GLU A 445 5.45 17.07 -23.06
C GLU A 445 5.90 15.61 -22.95
N ALA A 446 7.13 15.33 -23.40
CA ALA A 446 7.67 13.97 -23.39
C ALA A 446 7.61 13.36 -21.99
N HIS A 447 7.88 14.16 -20.95
CA HIS A 447 7.79 13.73 -19.57
C HIS A 447 6.37 13.29 -19.17
N TYR A 448 5.35 14.11 -19.41
CA TYR A 448 3.96 13.75 -19.09
C TYR A 448 3.55 12.44 -19.76
N ARG A 449 3.85 12.30 -21.06
CA ARG A 449 3.47 11.13 -21.88
C ARG A 449 4.22 9.86 -21.46
N GLU A 450 5.51 9.97 -21.16
CA GLU A 450 6.34 8.85 -20.67
C GLU A 450 5.93 8.42 -19.27
N THR A 451 5.70 9.37 -18.36
CA THR A 451 5.26 9.10 -16.98
C THR A 451 3.89 8.43 -16.94
N ALA A 452 2.91 8.92 -17.72
CA ALA A 452 1.59 8.30 -17.81
C ALA A 452 1.68 6.86 -18.32
N SER A 453 2.47 6.64 -19.38
CA SER A 453 2.69 5.31 -19.96
C SER A 453 3.42 4.36 -19.01
N ALA A 454 4.42 4.84 -18.28
CA ALA A 454 5.17 4.07 -17.31
C ALA A 454 4.28 3.67 -16.12
N TYR A 455 3.45 4.60 -15.63
CA TYR A 455 2.51 4.35 -14.55
C TYR A 455 1.54 3.21 -14.88
N PHE A 456 0.82 3.27 -16.02
CA PHE A 456 -0.13 2.19 -16.36
C PHE A 456 0.56 0.87 -16.69
N ARG A 457 1.78 0.90 -17.25
CA ARG A 457 2.60 -0.31 -17.43
C ARG A 457 2.96 -0.96 -16.09
N GLY A 458 3.28 -0.15 -15.08
CA GLY A 458 3.50 -0.61 -13.70
C GLY A 458 2.25 -1.19 -13.03
N ARG A 459 1.05 -0.93 -13.58
CA ARG A 459 -0.24 -1.45 -13.12
C ARG A 459 -0.81 -2.52 -14.05
N GLY A 460 0.05 -3.45 -14.47
CA GLY A 460 -0.32 -4.61 -15.27
C GLY A 460 -0.55 -4.32 -16.76
N GLY A 461 -0.37 -3.05 -17.20
CA GLY A 461 -0.52 -2.66 -18.61
C GLY A 461 -1.95 -2.73 -19.12
N ASN A 462 -2.95 -2.64 -18.23
CA ASN A 462 -4.36 -2.77 -18.58
C ASN A 462 -4.90 -1.56 -19.37
N THR A 463 -4.26 -0.40 -19.21
CA THR A 463 -4.69 0.88 -19.78
C THR A 463 -3.64 1.43 -20.72
N GLN A 464 -4.04 1.75 -21.95
CA GLN A 464 -3.22 2.48 -22.89
C GLN A 464 -3.39 3.99 -22.69
N ALA A 465 -2.32 4.67 -22.25
CA ALA A 465 -2.28 6.12 -22.22
C ALA A 465 -2.07 6.70 -23.63
N VAL A 466 -2.92 7.65 -24.02
CA VAL A 466 -2.84 8.42 -25.25
C VAL A 466 -2.95 9.90 -24.90
N THR A 467 -2.11 10.72 -25.51
CA THR A 467 -2.17 12.17 -25.32
C THR A 467 -2.61 12.86 -26.60
N VAL A 468 -3.38 13.93 -26.46
CA VAL A 468 -3.89 14.75 -27.58
C VAL A 468 -3.55 16.20 -27.28
N GLN A 469 -2.60 16.75 -28.03
CA GLN A 469 -2.29 18.17 -27.96
C GLN A 469 -3.50 18.98 -28.40
N PHE A 470 -3.91 19.90 -27.54
CA PHE A 470 -5.10 20.71 -27.82
C PHE A 470 -5.01 22.07 -27.15
N ARG A 471 -5.17 23.12 -27.96
CA ARG A 471 -5.41 24.50 -27.53
C ARG A 471 -6.79 24.90 -28.03
N HIS A 472 -7.54 25.61 -27.19
CA HIS A 472 -8.86 26.11 -27.50
C HIS A 472 -8.89 27.63 -27.44
N ASN A 473 -9.76 28.26 -28.22
CA ASN A 473 -10.04 29.70 -28.16
C ASN A 473 -11.51 29.99 -27.81
N GLY A 474 -12.22 29.01 -27.24
CA GLY A 474 -13.65 29.06 -27.01
C GLY A 474 -14.29 27.69 -26.84
N VAL A 475 -15.53 27.71 -26.36
CA VAL A 475 -16.37 26.53 -26.11
C VAL A 475 -16.54 25.66 -27.37
N GLU A 476 -16.66 26.28 -28.55
CA GLU A 476 -16.87 25.59 -29.83
C GLU A 476 -15.68 24.71 -30.23
N ASP A 477 -14.44 25.17 -30.00
CA ASP A 477 -13.23 24.39 -30.28
C ASP A 477 -13.19 23.14 -29.40
N VAL A 478 -13.48 23.31 -28.10
CA VAL A 478 -13.52 22.20 -27.13
C VAL A 478 -14.61 21.21 -27.52
N ALA A 479 -15.80 21.70 -27.87
CA ALA A 479 -16.94 20.87 -28.25
C ALA A 479 -16.65 20.07 -29.53
N ALA A 480 -16.03 20.68 -30.55
CA ALA A 480 -15.63 20.00 -31.77
C ALA A 480 -14.57 18.91 -31.50
N CYS A 481 -13.56 19.22 -30.67
CA CYS A 481 -12.53 18.26 -30.29
C CYS A 481 -13.12 17.07 -29.53
N LEU A 482 -13.96 17.34 -28.53
CA LEU A 482 -14.60 16.30 -27.73
C LEU A 482 -15.55 15.43 -28.57
N THR A 483 -16.35 16.03 -29.46
CA THR A 483 -17.25 15.28 -30.36
C THR A 483 -16.46 14.33 -31.24
N ARG A 484 -15.36 14.81 -31.86
CA ARG A 484 -14.46 13.96 -32.65
C ARG A 484 -13.89 12.80 -31.84
N LEU A 485 -13.43 13.06 -30.61
CA LEU A 485 -12.89 12.00 -29.74
C LEU A 485 -13.97 10.99 -29.31
N ILE A 486 -15.21 11.43 -29.12
CA ILE A 486 -16.34 10.54 -28.84
C ILE A 486 -16.64 9.65 -30.05
N GLU A 487 -16.62 10.19 -31.27
CA GLU A 487 -16.88 9.44 -32.50
C GLU A 487 -15.77 8.43 -32.84
N GLU A 488 -14.52 8.76 -32.51
CA GLU A 488 -13.34 7.91 -32.79
C GLU A 488 -13.13 6.77 -31.79
N ASN A 489 -13.85 6.76 -30.66
CA ASN A 489 -13.60 5.82 -29.56
C ASN A 489 -14.88 5.16 -29.06
N GLU A 490 -14.78 3.89 -28.68
CA GLU A 490 -15.91 3.13 -28.15
C GLU A 490 -16.11 3.39 -26.66
N ALA A 491 -17.39 3.37 -26.24
CA ALA A 491 -17.79 3.32 -24.84
C ALA A 491 -17.11 4.38 -23.96
N VAL A 492 -17.19 5.63 -24.40
CA VAL A 492 -16.51 6.76 -23.77
C VAL A 492 -17.15 7.12 -22.43
N LEU A 493 -16.30 7.45 -21.46
CA LEU A 493 -16.65 8.16 -20.24
C LEU A 493 -15.78 9.42 -20.14
N ILE A 494 -16.39 10.54 -19.77
CA ILE A 494 -15.67 11.79 -19.56
C ILE A 494 -15.35 11.96 -18.09
N ASN A 495 -14.06 12.14 -17.79
CA ASN A 495 -13.57 12.45 -16.46
C ASN A 495 -13.74 13.94 -16.18
N SER A 496 -14.61 14.27 -15.23
CA SER A 496 -14.77 15.62 -14.69
C SER A 496 -13.83 15.84 -13.51
N VAL A 497 -12.52 15.70 -13.73
CA VAL A 497 -11.49 16.22 -12.79
C VAL A 497 -11.81 17.68 -12.47
N ASP A 498 -11.31 18.22 -11.35
CA ASP A 498 -11.46 19.62 -10.94
C ASP A 498 -10.80 20.59 -11.96
N CYS A 499 -11.41 20.68 -13.14
CA CYS A 499 -11.17 21.67 -14.16
C CYS A 499 -11.86 22.96 -13.72
N ASP A 500 -11.12 24.06 -13.67
CA ASP A 500 -11.65 25.38 -13.31
C ASP A 500 -11.82 26.26 -14.55
N ASP A 501 -11.52 25.73 -15.75
CA ASP A 501 -11.77 26.38 -17.03
C ASP A 501 -13.28 26.30 -17.36
N PRO A 502 -14.01 27.42 -17.28
CA PRO A 502 -15.45 27.41 -17.50
C PRO A 502 -15.82 27.00 -18.92
N GLU A 503 -14.99 27.29 -19.92
CA GLU A 503 -15.28 26.99 -21.32
C GLU A 503 -15.22 25.49 -21.57
N ILE A 504 -14.21 24.82 -21.00
CA ILE A 504 -14.10 23.36 -21.04
C ILE A 504 -15.29 22.69 -20.35
N LEU A 505 -15.65 23.16 -19.14
CA LEU A 505 -16.79 22.60 -18.39
C LEU A 505 -18.11 22.76 -19.15
N ILE A 506 -18.37 23.93 -19.74
CA ILE A 506 -19.58 24.19 -20.54
C ILE A 506 -19.61 23.30 -21.78
N ALA A 507 -18.48 23.16 -22.49
CA ALA A 507 -18.39 22.30 -23.67
C ALA A 507 -18.63 20.83 -23.31
N ILE A 508 -17.97 20.32 -22.26
CA ILE A 508 -18.15 18.96 -21.75
C ILE A 508 -19.63 18.72 -21.42
N GLY A 509 -20.25 19.59 -20.63
CA GLY A 509 -21.66 19.43 -20.25
C GLY A 509 -22.62 19.46 -21.44
N THR A 510 -22.37 20.34 -22.41
CA THR A 510 -23.19 20.50 -23.62
C THR A 510 -23.09 19.28 -24.52
N VAL A 511 -21.86 18.86 -24.86
CA VAL A 511 -21.62 17.71 -25.73
C VAL A 511 -22.08 16.42 -25.07
N ALA A 512 -21.73 16.20 -23.79
CA ALA A 512 -22.15 15.01 -23.07
C ALA A 512 -23.68 14.88 -23.03
N SER A 513 -24.41 15.97 -22.77
CA SER A 513 -25.88 15.97 -22.78
C SER A 513 -26.44 15.62 -24.16
N LYS A 514 -25.90 16.22 -25.23
CA LYS A 514 -26.32 15.99 -26.61
C LYS A 514 -26.06 14.55 -27.07
N GLU A 515 -24.85 14.05 -26.83
CA GLU A 515 -24.38 12.73 -27.26
C GLU A 515 -24.70 11.62 -26.26
N LYS A 516 -25.35 11.96 -25.13
CA LYS A 516 -25.68 11.06 -24.01
C LYS A 516 -24.47 10.31 -23.44
N VAL A 517 -23.30 10.95 -23.45
CA VAL A 517 -22.06 10.37 -22.91
C VAL A 517 -22.00 10.57 -21.40
N PRO A 518 -21.64 9.55 -20.61
CA PRO A 518 -21.52 9.67 -19.16
C PRO A 518 -20.37 10.57 -18.73
N ILE A 519 -20.61 11.37 -17.69
CA ILE A 519 -19.60 12.13 -16.97
C ILE A 519 -19.50 11.58 -15.56
N ALA A 520 -18.28 11.31 -15.10
CA ALA A 520 -18.02 10.93 -13.71
C ALA A 520 -16.76 11.61 -13.17
N ARG A 521 -16.64 11.61 -11.84
CA ARG A 521 -15.43 12.06 -11.13
C ARG A 521 -15.11 11.10 -9.99
N TYR A 522 -13.90 11.15 -9.47
CA TYR A 522 -13.51 10.42 -8.28
C TYR A 522 -13.69 11.28 -7.02
N ASP A 523 -14.20 10.68 -5.95
CA ASP A 523 -14.33 11.25 -4.60
C ASP A 523 -13.76 10.25 -3.60
N ASP A 524 -12.89 10.68 -2.70
CA ASP A 524 -12.18 9.77 -1.79
C ASP A 524 -13.10 8.97 -0.85
N LYS A 525 -14.31 9.49 -0.56
CA LYS A 525 -15.26 8.85 0.36
C LYS A 525 -16.32 8.04 -0.37
N LYS A 526 -16.66 8.45 -1.59
CA LYS A 526 -17.75 7.86 -2.38
C LYS A 526 -17.24 7.03 -3.57
N GLY A 527 -15.95 7.03 -3.86
CA GLY A 527 -15.39 6.40 -5.05
C GLY A 527 -15.80 7.16 -6.32
N VAL A 528 -16.21 6.45 -7.36
CA VAL A 528 -16.65 7.07 -8.61
C VAL A 528 -18.07 7.63 -8.47
N VAL A 529 -18.20 8.93 -8.65
CA VAL A 529 -19.47 9.66 -8.55
C VAL A 529 -19.91 10.10 -9.95
N PRO A 530 -21.09 9.65 -10.43
CA PRO A 530 -21.65 10.15 -11.68
C PRO A 530 -22.07 11.62 -11.53
N VAL A 531 -21.78 12.42 -12.55
CA VAL A 531 -22.08 13.86 -12.60
C VAL A 531 -23.24 14.14 -13.56
N LEU A 532 -23.22 13.56 -14.76
CA LEU A 532 -24.23 13.71 -15.79
C LEU A 532 -24.34 12.41 -16.60
N ASN A 533 -25.54 12.09 -17.10
CA ASN A 533 -25.86 10.85 -17.83
C ASN A 533 -25.35 9.63 -17.07
N GLN A 534 -26.13 9.18 -16.08
CA GLN A 534 -25.72 8.16 -15.11
C GLN A 534 -24.99 6.99 -15.78
N ALA A 535 -23.91 6.55 -15.14
CA ALA A 535 -23.08 5.43 -15.58
C ALA A 535 -23.18 4.35 -14.50
N PRO A 536 -23.55 3.10 -14.85
CA PRO A 536 -23.70 2.02 -13.89
C PRO A 536 -22.33 1.43 -13.52
N ILE A 537 -21.46 2.22 -12.90
CA ILE A 537 -20.06 1.87 -12.59
C ILE A 537 -19.95 0.95 -11.35
N GLY A 538 -20.95 0.98 -10.47
CA GLY A 538 -20.92 0.28 -9.18
C GLY A 538 -20.07 1.01 -8.13
N LEU A 539 -20.53 1.00 -6.88
CA LEU A 539 -19.79 1.57 -5.74
C LEU A 539 -18.91 0.48 -5.11
N ARG A 540 -17.75 0.85 -4.54
CA ARG A 540 -16.77 -0.04 -3.86
C ARG A 540 -15.99 -1.01 -4.76
N PHE A 541 -15.81 -0.67 -6.03
CA PHE A 541 -15.01 -1.45 -6.97
C PHE A 541 -13.50 -1.35 -6.68
N VAL A 542 -13.03 -2.12 -5.69
CA VAL A 542 -11.63 -2.26 -5.24
C VAL A 542 -11.01 -0.95 -4.74
N ASP A 543 -10.62 -0.92 -3.47
CA ASP A 543 -9.85 0.17 -2.85
C ASP A 543 -8.46 0.28 -3.49
N LYS A 544 -8.39 0.86 -4.69
CA LYS A 544 -7.12 1.12 -5.35
C LYS A 544 -6.41 2.25 -4.61
N SER A 545 -5.11 2.09 -4.47
CA SER A 545 -4.24 3.06 -3.82
C SER A 545 -3.00 3.36 -4.63
N LEU A 546 -2.52 4.59 -4.54
CA LEU A 546 -1.21 4.97 -5.06
C LEU A 546 -0.15 4.64 -4.01
N SER A 547 0.98 4.06 -4.44
CA SER A 547 2.20 4.09 -3.62
C SER A 547 2.82 5.49 -3.64
N ILE A 548 3.70 5.79 -2.69
CA ILE A 548 4.40 7.09 -2.64
C ILE A 548 5.34 7.22 -3.83
N ASP A 549 5.92 6.11 -4.32
CA ASP A 549 6.74 6.09 -5.51
C ASP A 549 5.92 6.43 -6.77
N GLU A 550 4.75 5.81 -6.94
CA GLU A 550 3.84 6.16 -8.04
C GLU A 550 3.38 7.62 -7.95
N PHE A 551 2.94 8.06 -6.77
CA PHE A 551 2.50 9.44 -6.56
C PHE A 551 3.63 10.45 -6.86
N THR A 552 4.83 10.24 -6.32
CA THR A 552 5.96 11.15 -6.57
C THR A 552 6.38 11.12 -8.04
N GLY A 553 6.39 9.96 -8.68
CA GLY A 553 6.65 9.83 -10.12
C GLY A 553 5.63 10.58 -10.97
N LEU A 554 4.34 10.47 -10.64
CA LEU A 554 3.25 11.20 -11.32
C LEU A 554 3.37 12.72 -11.15
N MET A 555 3.98 13.18 -10.06
CA MET A 555 4.25 14.60 -9.80
C MET A 555 5.58 15.10 -10.38
N GLY A 556 6.35 14.26 -11.10
CA GLY A 556 7.69 14.61 -11.58
C GLY A 556 8.76 14.70 -10.47
N GLY A 557 8.43 14.23 -9.26
CA GLY A 557 9.31 14.23 -8.10
C GLY A 557 10.25 13.02 -8.05
N ILE A 558 11.24 13.10 -7.16
CA ILE A 558 12.14 11.99 -6.87
C ILE A 558 12.07 11.68 -5.39
N TYR A 559 11.50 10.53 -5.07
CA TYR A 559 11.52 10.04 -3.71
C TYR A 559 12.93 9.57 -3.30
N ARG A 560 13.42 10.07 -2.17
CA ARG A 560 14.64 9.58 -1.51
C ARG A 560 14.34 9.18 -0.09
N ASN A 561 14.29 7.87 0.17
CA ASN A 561 14.20 7.38 1.52
C ASN A 561 15.53 7.53 2.27
N VAL A 562 15.74 8.68 2.92
CA VAL A 562 16.95 8.90 3.73
C VAL A 562 17.01 7.95 4.95
N TYR A 563 15.87 7.35 5.33
CA TYR A 563 15.72 6.52 6.53
C TYR A 563 15.42 5.04 6.26
N LYS A 564 15.42 4.57 5.00
CA LYS A 564 15.15 3.15 4.65
C LYS A 564 16.03 2.17 5.42
N ASN A 565 17.21 2.64 5.80
CA ASN A 565 18.23 1.89 6.50
C ASN A 565 18.48 2.40 7.94
N VAL A 566 17.55 3.17 8.53
CA VAL A 566 17.72 3.76 9.86
C VAL A 566 17.13 2.82 10.90
N SER A 567 18.08 2.16 11.57
CA SER A 567 18.03 1.68 12.95
C SER A 567 17.12 0.50 13.29
N SER A 568 17.60 -0.38 14.18
CA SER A 568 16.73 -1.34 14.87
C SER A 568 15.69 -0.59 15.71
N ILE A 569 14.50 -1.15 15.99
CA ILE A 569 13.52 -0.48 16.87
C ILE A 569 14.09 -0.14 18.22
N ASP A 570 15.10 -0.88 18.67
CA ASP A 570 15.77 -0.60 19.94
C ASP A 570 16.27 0.87 19.96
N ASP A 571 16.76 1.37 18.82
CA ASP A 571 17.17 2.76 18.68
C ASP A 571 15.94 3.69 18.56
N TYR A 572 14.89 3.29 17.84
CA TYR A 572 13.62 4.05 17.77
C TYR A 572 12.97 4.25 19.14
N GLU A 573 12.78 3.18 19.91
CA GLU A 573 12.21 3.23 21.26
C GLU A 573 13.09 4.08 22.18
N SER A 574 14.41 3.96 22.04
CA SER A 574 15.36 4.82 22.75
C SER A 574 15.16 6.30 22.39
N PHE A 575 15.04 6.62 21.09
CA PHE A 575 14.77 7.98 20.64
C PHE A 575 13.42 8.50 21.12
N SER A 576 12.36 7.70 21.03
CA SER A 576 11.01 8.07 21.46
C SER A 576 10.97 8.37 22.96
N ARG A 577 11.54 7.48 23.79
CA ARG A 577 11.64 7.68 25.24
C ARG A 577 12.42 8.95 25.59
N LEU A 578 13.63 9.10 25.05
CA LEU A 578 14.46 10.30 25.26
C LEU A 578 13.75 11.57 24.78
N PHE A 579 13.11 11.52 23.62
CA PHE A 579 12.42 12.66 23.06
C PHE A 579 11.30 13.12 23.99
N PHE A 580 10.40 12.23 24.40
CA PHE A 580 9.28 12.62 25.25
C PHE A 580 9.72 13.03 26.66
N GLU A 581 10.65 12.30 27.28
CA GLU A 581 11.16 12.60 28.63
C GLU A 581 11.79 14.00 28.71
N TYR A 582 12.49 14.41 27.65
CA TYR A 582 13.22 15.67 27.60
C TYR A 582 12.49 16.79 26.82
N SER A 583 11.32 16.52 26.24
CA SER A 583 10.53 17.52 25.50
C SER A 583 9.54 18.30 26.36
N GLU A 584 9.27 17.86 27.58
CA GLU A 584 8.40 18.59 28.51
C GLU A 584 8.95 19.99 28.83
N GLU A 585 8.08 21.00 28.83
CA GLU A 585 8.46 22.37 29.19
C GLU A 585 8.73 22.50 30.69
N ARG A 586 9.88 23.09 31.03
CA ARG A 586 10.34 23.34 32.40
C ARG A 586 10.71 24.81 32.58
N LEU A 587 10.63 25.26 33.84
CA LEU A 587 11.11 26.57 34.26
C LEU A 587 12.62 26.53 34.51
N TYR A 588 13.37 27.25 33.68
CA TYR A 588 14.80 27.45 33.83
C TYR A 588 15.10 28.82 34.43
N TRP A 589 16.07 28.87 35.34
CA TRP A 589 16.55 30.11 35.93
C TRP A 589 17.99 30.35 35.51
N SER A 590 18.24 31.52 34.91
CA SER A 590 19.59 31.97 34.57
C SER A 590 19.95 33.23 35.34
N THR A 591 21.23 33.35 35.71
CA THR A 591 21.75 34.55 36.35
C THR A 591 22.18 35.55 35.27
N LEU A 592 21.52 36.71 35.23
CA LEU A 592 21.89 37.79 34.33
C LEU A 592 23.22 38.44 34.76
N PRO A 593 23.93 39.13 33.84
CA PRO A 593 25.20 39.82 34.16
C PRO A 593 25.10 40.85 35.30
N ASN A 594 23.88 41.33 35.59
CA ASN A 594 23.58 42.25 36.69
C ASN A 594 23.24 41.54 38.02
N GLY A 595 23.43 40.23 38.12
CA GLY A 595 23.14 39.41 39.30
C GLY A 595 21.67 39.06 39.52
N LYS A 596 20.74 39.55 38.67
CA LYS A 596 19.31 39.23 38.78
C LYS A 596 19.01 37.88 38.12
N SER A 597 18.06 37.12 38.69
CA SER A 597 17.61 35.86 38.10
C SER A 597 16.51 36.10 37.07
N LYS A 598 16.59 35.43 35.92
CA LYS A 598 15.55 35.44 34.87
C LYS A 598 14.96 34.04 34.73
N ALA A 599 13.64 33.92 34.87
CA ALA A 599 12.92 32.70 34.52
C ALA A 599 12.69 32.63 33.01
N THR A 600 12.98 31.49 32.40
CA THR A 600 12.70 31.19 31.00
C THR A 600 12.04 29.81 30.91
N VAL A 601 10.94 29.71 30.18
CA VAL A 601 10.25 28.44 29.93
C VAL A 601 10.82 27.80 28.65
N GLY A 602 11.31 26.57 28.77
CA GLY A 602 11.88 25.82 27.64
C GLY A 602 11.86 24.32 27.91
N SER A 603 12.16 23.50 26.91
CA SER A 603 12.37 22.06 27.11
C SER A 603 13.87 21.75 27.14
N PRO A 604 14.31 20.76 27.93
CA PRO A 604 15.68 20.25 27.84
C PRO A 604 16.08 19.88 26.40
N TRP A 605 15.17 19.28 25.64
CA TRP A 605 15.37 18.86 24.25
C TRP A 605 15.81 20.01 23.35
N SER A 606 15.15 21.17 23.46
CA SER A 606 15.51 22.35 22.65
C SER A 606 16.93 22.84 22.95
N ALA A 607 17.37 22.82 24.21
CA ALA A 607 18.71 23.23 24.58
C ALA A 607 19.78 22.24 24.08
N LEU A 608 19.44 20.94 24.10
CA LEU A 608 20.33 19.86 23.70
C LEU A 608 20.44 19.73 22.17
N SER A 609 19.38 20.00 21.42
CA SER A 609 19.42 20.01 19.95
C SER A 609 20.45 21.03 19.43
N SER A 610 20.51 22.23 20.02
CA SER A 610 21.55 23.23 19.70
C SER A 610 22.96 22.78 20.10
N PHE A 611 23.09 22.03 21.21
CA PHE A 611 24.36 21.42 21.60
C PHE A 611 24.84 20.41 20.55
N PHE A 612 23.98 19.50 20.07
CA PHE A 612 24.41 18.50 19.08
C PHE A 612 24.70 19.10 17.71
N GLN A 613 23.91 20.08 17.26
CA GLN A 613 24.20 20.87 16.05
C GLN A 613 25.63 21.42 16.02
N SER A 614 26.13 21.86 17.18
CA SER A 614 27.46 22.46 17.32
C SER A 614 28.55 21.48 17.77
N SER A 615 28.18 20.26 18.18
CA SER A 615 29.11 19.27 18.77
C SER A 615 30.12 18.68 17.79
N THR A 616 29.80 18.67 16.50
CA THR A 616 30.65 18.12 15.44
C THR A 616 30.39 18.93 14.17
N LYS A 617 31.40 19.66 13.69
CA LYS A 617 31.32 20.39 12.42
C LYS A 617 32.01 19.59 11.33
N ASP A 618 31.49 19.68 10.10
CA ASP A 618 32.17 19.10 8.96
C ASP A 618 33.45 19.91 8.69
N GLU A 619 34.57 19.21 8.60
CA GLU A 619 35.85 19.80 8.22
C GLU A 619 35.83 19.97 6.70
N VAL A 620 35.77 21.21 6.23
CA VAL A 620 35.88 21.54 4.81
C VAL A 620 37.36 21.84 4.50
N PRO A 621 38.06 21.00 3.73
CA PRO A 621 39.46 21.23 3.42
C PRO A 621 39.61 22.51 2.57
N ASN A 622 40.60 23.33 2.91
CA ASN A 622 40.86 24.57 2.18
C ASN A 622 41.70 24.28 0.93
N PHE A 623 41.03 24.02 -0.19
CA PHE A 623 41.67 23.97 -1.50
C PHE A 623 41.99 25.41 -1.93
N SER A 624 43.19 25.89 -1.59
CA SER A 624 43.67 27.18 -2.10
C SER A 624 43.83 27.13 -3.61
N ALA A 625 43.69 28.28 -4.29
CA ALA A 625 44.03 28.44 -5.70
C ALA A 625 45.55 28.32 -5.89
N GLY A 626 46.07 27.10 -5.78
CA GLY A 626 47.49 26.76 -5.91
C GLY A 626 47.88 26.43 -7.35
N ALA A 627 49.12 26.79 -7.70
CA ALA A 627 49.70 26.76 -9.05
C ALA A 627 49.40 25.49 -9.87
N LYS A 628 49.23 25.65 -11.19
CA LYS A 628 49.04 24.58 -12.19
C LYS A 628 50.02 23.42 -11.96
N VAL A 629 49.53 22.34 -11.36
CA VAL A 629 50.27 21.08 -11.24
C VAL A 629 50.02 20.27 -12.51
N LEU A 630 51.05 19.56 -13.00
CA LEU A 630 50.90 18.59 -14.08
C LEU A 630 49.98 17.44 -13.60
N PRO A 631 49.10 16.91 -14.47
CA PRO A 631 48.34 15.68 -14.19
C PRO A 631 49.26 14.58 -13.66
N THR A 632 49.01 14.12 -12.44
CA THR A 632 49.84 13.14 -11.74
C THR A 632 49.00 11.89 -11.44
N ARG A 633 49.63 10.72 -11.46
CA ARG A 633 48.98 9.45 -11.10
C ARG A 633 49.11 9.19 -9.60
N TYR A 634 47.99 8.92 -8.94
CA TYR A 634 47.93 8.43 -7.57
C TYR A 634 47.68 6.92 -7.59
N GLU A 635 48.35 6.19 -6.69
CA GLU A 635 48.04 4.80 -6.37
C GLU A 635 48.11 4.64 -4.85
N GLY A 636 47.00 4.20 -4.24
CA GLY A 636 46.85 4.07 -2.80
C GLY A 636 46.22 2.74 -2.41
N SER A 637 46.55 2.26 -1.22
CA SER A 637 46.06 0.98 -0.68
C SER A 637 45.42 1.17 0.69
N PHE A 638 44.24 0.58 0.87
CA PHE A 638 43.39 0.78 2.04
C PHE A 638 42.94 -0.57 2.60
N TYR A 639 42.90 -0.72 3.93
CA TYR A 639 42.17 -1.85 4.53
C TYR A 639 40.70 -1.79 4.10
N GLY A 640 40.12 -2.91 3.70
CA GLY A 640 38.73 -2.97 3.21
C GLY A 640 37.71 -2.46 4.24
N THR A 641 38.00 -2.59 5.54
CA THR A 641 37.20 -2.01 6.63
C THR A 641 37.20 -0.49 6.61
N VAL A 642 38.38 0.13 6.52
CA VAL A 642 38.55 1.60 6.40
C VAL A 642 37.91 2.11 5.11
N PHE A 643 38.15 1.43 3.99
CA PHE A 643 37.61 1.80 2.68
C PHE A 643 36.07 1.88 2.67
N ARG A 644 35.40 0.89 3.28
CA ARG A 644 33.94 0.85 3.39
C ARG A 644 33.40 1.82 4.44
N GLN A 645 33.92 1.78 5.67
CA GLN A 645 33.36 2.56 6.78
C GLN A 645 33.59 4.08 6.62
N CYS A 646 34.72 4.48 6.04
CA CYS A 646 35.02 5.89 5.76
C CYS A 646 34.42 6.41 4.44
N GLN A 647 33.65 5.57 3.72
CA GLN A 647 32.96 5.89 2.46
C GLN A 647 33.89 6.30 1.30
N ILE A 648 35.12 5.79 1.28
CA ILE A 648 36.14 6.18 0.30
C ILE A 648 35.71 5.81 -1.12
N GLY A 649 35.17 4.61 -1.34
CA GLY A 649 34.67 4.20 -2.66
C GLY A 649 33.60 5.13 -3.20
N ARG A 650 32.51 5.33 -2.46
CA ARG A 650 31.40 6.22 -2.87
C ARG A 650 31.88 7.65 -3.10
N PHE A 651 32.77 8.15 -2.25
CA PHE A 651 33.41 9.46 -2.43
C PHE A 651 34.16 9.56 -3.76
N LEU A 652 35.00 8.56 -4.07
CA LEU A 652 35.76 8.50 -5.33
C LEU A 652 34.83 8.43 -6.56
N ASP A 653 33.72 7.71 -6.48
CA ASP A 653 32.72 7.64 -7.56
C ASP A 653 32.13 9.02 -7.84
N TYR A 654 31.73 9.74 -6.79
CA TYR A 654 31.21 11.09 -6.93
C TYR A 654 32.25 12.01 -7.57
N ILE A 655 33.44 12.16 -6.97
CA ILE A 655 34.43 13.13 -7.48
C ILE A 655 34.92 12.81 -8.89
N ASN A 656 34.94 11.53 -9.29
CA ASN A 656 35.21 11.12 -10.67
C ASN A 656 34.10 11.59 -11.62
N SER A 657 32.84 11.44 -11.20
CA SER A 657 31.68 11.85 -11.97
C SER A 657 31.58 13.38 -12.19
N TYR A 658 32.21 14.20 -11.34
CA TYR A 658 32.37 15.66 -11.53
C TYR A 658 33.73 16.04 -12.13
N ARG A 659 34.46 15.08 -12.71
CA ARG A 659 35.78 15.27 -13.33
C ARG A 659 36.79 15.97 -12.41
N ILE A 660 36.70 15.78 -11.08
CA ILE A 660 37.74 16.23 -10.15
C ILE A 660 38.95 15.28 -10.24
N ILE A 661 38.70 14.00 -10.50
CA ILE A 661 39.68 12.99 -10.89
C ILE A 661 39.27 12.35 -12.21
N LYS A 662 40.15 11.55 -12.81
CA LYS A 662 39.87 10.74 -14.01
C LYS A 662 40.64 9.41 -13.98
N ASP A 663 40.34 8.52 -14.92
CA ASP A 663 41.00 7.21 -15.08
C ASP A 663 40.94 6.37 -13.80
N LEU A 664 39.83 6.46 -13.06
CA LEU A 664 39.64 5.73 -11.81
C LEU A 664 39.61 4.22 -12.05
N GLN A 665 40.53 3.51 -11.42
CA GLN A 665 40.61 2.06 -11.40
C GLN A 665 40.59 1.54 -9.96
N ARG A 666 39.96 0.40 -9.76
CA ARG A 666 39.87 -0.30 -8.46
C ARG A 666 40.20 -1.76 -8.65
N ARG A 667 40.99 -2.33 -7.73
CA ARG A 667 41.26 -3.76 -7.65
C ARG A 667 41.36 -4.17 -6.19
N LYS A 668 41.06 -5.43 -5.91
CA LYS A 668 41.11 -6.00 -4.57
C LYS A 668 42.26 -6.99 -4.47
N GLU A 669 43.08 -6.86 -3.44
CA GLU A 669 44.21 -7.75 -3.17
C GLU A 669 44.12 -8.21 -1.70
N GLY A 670 43.57 -9.41 -1.48
CA GLY A 670 43.30 -9.92 -0.14
C GLY A 670 42.29 -9.06 0.63
N GLU A 671 42.70 -8.53 1.79
CA GLU A 671 41.90 -7.61 2.60
C GLU A 671 42.04 -6.13 2.19
N LEU A 672 42.88 -5.83 1.19
CA LEU A 672 43.16 -4.48 0.75
C LEU A 672 42.36 -4.11 -0.49
N GLU A 673 41.90 -2.86 -0.50
CA GLU A 673 41.33 -2.17 -1.66
C GLU A 673 42.41 -1.26 -2.24
N ILE A 674 42.78 -1.47 -3.49
CA ILE A 674 43.76 -0.65 -4.20
C ILE A 674 43.05 0.20 -5.23
N VAL A 675 43.32 1.50 -5.19
CA VAL A 675 42.74 2.48 -6.11
C VAL A 675 43.84 3.25 -6.82
N SER A 676 43.62 3.55 -8.09
CA SER A 676 44.48 4.45 -8.84
C SER A 676 43.66 5.40 -9.70
N PHE A 677 44.12 6.64 -9.85
CA PHE A 677 43.47 7.65 -10.69
C PHE A 677 44.46 8.78 -11.02
N THR A 678 44.11 9.60 -11.99
CA THR A 678 44.84 10.84 -12.33
C THR A 678 44.21 12.03 -11.60
N TYR A 679 45.04 12.88 -10.99
CA TYR A 679 44.62 14.07 -10.24
C TYR A 679 45.50 15.29 -10.55
N VAL A 680 45.03 16.47 -10.13
CA VAL A 680 45.79 17.74 -10.18
C VAL A 680 45.92 18.35 -8.77
N ASP A 681 44.88 18.23 -7.95
CA ASP A 681 44.83 18.82 -6.61
C ASP A 681 45.53 17.94 -5.57
N LYS A 682 46.76 18.29 -5.18
CA LYS A 682 47.55 17.53 -4.19
C LYS A 682 46.84 17.33 -2.84
N LEU A 683 46.04 18.31 -2.40
CA LEU A 683 45.29 18.22 -1.15
C LEU A 683 44.33 17.01 -1.12
N LEU A 684 43.80 16.59 -2.28
CA LEU A 684 42.97 15.39 -2.37
C LEU A 684 43.76 14.14 -1.96
N VAL A 685 45.00 14.03 -2.43
CA VAL A 685 45.90 12.92 -2.09
C VAL A 685 46.36 13.01 -0.64
N ASP A 686 46.66 14.22 -0.14
CA ASP A 686 47.04 14.41 1.26
C ASP A 686 45.91 13.99 2.22
N ILE A 687 44.64 14.18 1.83
CA ILE A 687 43.47 13.69 2.57
C ILE A 687 43.40 12.16 2.51
N LEU A 688 43.49 11.56 1.32
CA LEU A 688 43.40 10.10 1.14
C LEU A 688 44.54 9.36 1.86
N THR A 689 45.75 9.92 1.87
CA THR A 689 46.92 9.35 2.54
C THR A 689 46.68 9.14 4.04
N GLN A 690 45.83 9.94 4.69
CA GLN A 690 45.47 9.76 6.11
C GLN A 690 44.75 8.43 6.39
N PHE A 691 44.10 7.85 5.37
CA PHE A 691 43.34 6.61 5.48
C PHE A 691 44.09 5.38 4.95
N GLU A 692 45.26 5.58 4.33
CA GLU A 692 46.04 4.48 3.75
C GLU A 692 46.53 3.48 4.80
N GLN A 693 46.75 2.24 4.37
CA GLN A 693 47.19 1.17 5.24
C GLN A 693 48.47 1.51 6.01
N ASN A 694 49.40 2.24 5.39
CA ASN A 694 50.69 2.61 5.98
C ASN A 694 50.56 3.60 7.15
N LYS A 695 49.49 4.42 7.16
CA LYS A 695 49.18 5.33 8.28
C LYS A 695 48.32 4.64 9.33
N THR A 696 47.46 3.71 8.90
CA THR A 696 46.52 2.99 9.76
C THR A 696 47.05 1.64 10.25
N VAL A 697 48.35 1.40 10.20
CA VAL A 697 48.99 0.19 10.78
C VAL A 697 48.75 0.14 12.28
N ASP A 698 48.90 1.27 12.98
CA ASP A 698 48.59 1.39 14.40
C ASP A 698 47.08 1.22 14.65
N PRO A 699 46.63 0.22 15.43
CA PRO A 699 45.23 0.02 15.77
C PRO A 699 44.57 1.23 16.42
N ALA A 700 45.30 2.00 17.26
CA ALA A 700 44.74 3.17 17.92
C ALA A 700 44.46 4.29 16.91
N TYR A 701 45.42 4.58 16.02
CA TYR A 701 45.23 5.52 14.92
C TYR A 701 44.12 5.07 13.97
N ARG A 702 44.10 3.78 13.58
CA ARG A 702 43.04 3.21 12.74
C ARG A 702 41.66 3.46 13.32
N GLN A 703 41.48 3.21 14.62
CA GLN A 703 40.20 3.47 15.29
C GLN A 703 39.80 4.94 15.22
N THR A 704 40.76 5.88 15.26
CA THR A 704 40.45 7.31 15.08
C THR A 704 40.03 7.65 13.65
N CYS A 705 40.63 7.00 12.65
CA CYS A 705 40.24 7.18 11.24
C CYS A 705 38.84 6.61 10.96
N LEU A 706 38.47 5.49 11.59
CA LEU A 706 37.14 4.89 11.45
C LEU A 706 36.00 5.78 11.95
N CYS A 707 36.29 6.80 12.77
CA CYS A 707 35.31 7.81 13.16
C CYS A 707 35.04 8.86 12.05
N LYS A 708 35.89 8.93 11.02
CA LYS A 708 35.82 9.92 9.94
C LYS A 708 35.16 9.34 8.68
N ARG A 709 34.45 10.18 7.93
CA ARG A 709 33.88 9.86 6.62
C ARG A 709 34.20 10.94 5.60
N LEU A 710 34.59 10.53 4.41
CA LEU A 710 34.74 11.42 3.26
C LEU A 710 33.39 11.60 2.58
N LYS A 711 32.99 12.86 2.37
CA LYS A 711 31.75 13.24 1.71
C LYS A 711 32.07 14.19 0.56
N PHE A 712 31.28 14.08 -0.52
CA PHE A 712 31.24 15.06 -1.59
C PHE A 712 29.80 15.53 -1.75
N VAL A 713 29.59 16.83 -1.59
CA VAL A 713 28.28 17.47 -1.72
C VAL A 713 28.37 18.45 -2.90
N PRO A 714 27.62 18.27 -4.00
CA PRO A 714 27.81 19.07 -5.22
C PRO A 714 27.75 20.59 -5.01
N SER A 715 26.93 21.07 -4.05
CA SER A 715 26.77 22.49 -3.73
C SER A 715 27.87 23.07 -2.82
N MET A 716 28.62 22.23 -2.10
CA MET A 716 29.61 22.61 -1.06
C MET A 716 31.04 22.18 -1.39
N GLY A 717 31.21 21.00 -1.99
CA GLY A 717 32.49 20.38 -2.35
C GLY A 717 32.84 19.20 -1.46
N ILE A 718 34.14 19.02 -1.22
CA ILE A 718 34.68 17.94 -0.39
C ILE A 718 34.55 18.32 1.09
N ALA A 719 34.11 17.37 1.92
CA ALA A 719 34.00 17.54 3.37
C ALA A 719 34.39 16.25 4.11
N ILE A 720 34.89 16.40 5.33
CA ILE A 720 35.18 15.29 6.25
C ILE A 720 34.25 15.42 7.46
N THR A 721 33.39 14.42 7.67
CA THR A 721 32.55 14.36 8.87
C THR A 721 33.19 13.44 9.89
N SER A 722 33.22 13.84 11.16
CA SER A 722 33.68 13.01 12.28
C SER A 722 32.54 12.70 13.22
N THR A 723 32.29 11.41 13.49
CA THR A 723 31.35 10.92 14.53
C THR A 723 31.86 11.17 15.95
N ARG A 724 33.09 11.65 16.11
CA ARG A 724 33.69 11.97 17.40
C ARG A 724 33.60 13.46 17.71
N ALA A 725 33.00 13.77 18.86
CA ALA A 725 32.93 15.10 19.47
C ALA A 725 34.02 15.22 20.55
N VAL A 726 34.79 16.33 20.53
CA VAL A 726 35.91 16.55 21.45
C VAL A 726 35.73 17.87 22.19
N ASP A 727 35.72 17.79 23.51
CA ASP A 727 35.67 18.91 24.47
C ASP A 727 34.61 19.97 24.14
N VAL A 728 33.42 19.49 23.77
CA VAL A 728 32.28 20.34 23.42
C VAL A 728 31.64 20.89 24.70
N SER A 729 31.36 22.19 24.72
CA SER A 729 30.69 22.85 25.85
C SER A 729 29.25 22.35 26.01
N LEU A 730 28.98 21.62 27.10
CA LEU A 730 27.65 21.11 27.45
C LEU A 730 26.87 22.11 28.33
N ILE A 731 27.58 22.78 29.24
CA ILE A 731 27.00 23.64 30.28
C ILE A 731 27.44 25.09 30.08
N ASP A 732 26.49 26.02 30.16
CA ASP A 732 26.77 27.45 30.26
C ASP A 732 26.99 27.82 31.75
N PRO A 733 28.07 28.56 32.10
CA PRO A 733 28.35 28.95 33.49
C PRO A 733 27.23 29.74 34.19
N SER A 734 26.30 30.36 33.45
CA SER A 734 25.15 31.11 33.97
C SER A 734 23.93 30.24 34.33
N GLU A 735 23.97 28.94 34.02
CA GLU A 735 22.90 27.99 34.29
C GLU A 735 22.91 27.50 35.74
N ASN A 736 21.72 27.33 36.33
CA ASN A 736 21.58 26.79 37.69
C ASN A 736 21.91 25.29 37.78
N GLU A 737 22.17 24.80 39.00
CA GLU A 737 22.59 23.41 39.24
C GLU A 737 21.57 22.35 38.74
N LYS A 738 20.27 22.67 38.81
CA LYS A 738 19.20 21.79 38.31
C LYS A 738 19.31 21.58 36.79
N SER A 739 19.44 22.66 36.02
CA SER A 739 19.59 22.60 34.56
C SER A 739 20.86 21.85 34.15
N GLN A 740 21.96 22.09 34.87
CA GLN A 740 23.21 21.37 34.65
C GLN A 740 23.07 19.86 34.90
N LYS A 741 22.35 19.47 35.96
CA LYS A 741 22.09 18.06 36.27
C LYS A 741 21.24 17.39 35.19
N GLU A 742 20.22 18.07 34.67
CA GLU A 742 19.36 17.56 33.59
C GLU A 742 20.14 17.32 32.29
N LYS A 743 20.99 18.25 31.86
CA LYS A 743 21.85 18.06 30.67
C LYS A 743 22.85 16.91 30.83
N ARG A 744 23.41 16.74 32.04
CA ARG A 744 24.28 15.60 32.35
C ARG A 744 23.51 14.28 32.34
N GLY A 745 22.29 14.27 32.88
CA GLY A 745 21.36 13.15 32.81
C GLY A 745 21.14 12.70 31.37
N PHE A 746 20.83 13.64 30.48
CA PHE A 746 20.62 13.33 29.06
C PHE A 746 21.82 12.62 28.40
N VAL A 747 23.04 13.11 28.65
CA VAL A 747 24.26 12.47 28.11
C VAL A 747 24.47 11.08 28.73
N SER A 748 24.12 10.90 30.00
CA SER A 748 24.14 9.59 30.66
C SER A 748 23.16 8.63 30.00
N ASP A 749 21.95 9.08 29.69
CA ASP A 749 20.91 8.26 29.08
C ASP A 749 21.27 7.90 27.64
N LEU A 750 21.82 8.84 26.85
CA LEU A 750 22.36 8.55 25.52
C LEU A 750 23.41 7.43 25.55
N ARG A 751 24.27 7.42 26.58
CA ARG A 751 25.27 6.37 26.77
C ARG A 751 24.62 5.05 27.18
N GLN A 752 23.63 5.09 28.07
CA GLN A 752 22.89 3.92 28.53
C GLN A 752 22.16 3.23 27.37
N TYR A 753 21.54 4.02 26.49
CA TYR A 753 20.88 3.54 25.27
C TYR A 753 21.86 3.16 24.15
N GLY A 754 23.18 3.30 24.37
CA GLY A 754 24.20 2.94 23.38
C GLY A 754 24.26 3.83 22.15
N LEU A 755 23.65 5.02 22.19
CA LEU A 755 23.64 5.99 21.08
C LEU A 755 24.97 6.77 20.99
N ILE A 756 25.68 6.87 22.11
CA ILE A 756 27.05 7.41 22.21
C ILE A 756 27.94 6.51 23.06
N HIS A 757 29.24 6.58 22.83
CA HIS A 757 30.25 5.85 23.59
C HIS A 757 31.46 6.75 23.92
N SER A 758 32.41 6.20 24.68
CA SER A 758 33.67 6.85 25.05
C SER A 758 33.50 8.23 25.72
N VAL A 759 32.43 8.40 26.52
CA VAL A 759 32.09 9.67 27.18
C VAL A 759 33.16 10.05 28.23
N ARG A 760 33.68 11.27 28.15
CA ARG A 760 34.65 11.86 29.11
C ARG A 760 34.28 13.31 29.40
N TYR A 761 34.33 13.70 30.66
CA TYR A 761 34.08 15.08 31.08
C TYR A 761 35.40 15.81 31.39
N SER A 762 35.42 17.13 31.19
CA SER A 762 36.48 18.00 31.70
C SER A 762 36.49 18.04 33.23
N ALA A 763 37.58 18.51 33.84
CA ALA A 763 37.71 18.58 35.30
C ALA A 763 36.63 19.46 35.97
N ASP A 764 36.17 20.51 35.28
CA ASP A 764 35.06 21.37 35.72
C ASP A 764 33.67 20.84 35.33
N GLN A 765 33.61 19.67 34.67
CA GLN A 765 32.42 19.02 34.12
C GLN A 765 31.59 19.86 33.15
N ARG A 766 32.15 20.96 32.62
CA ARG A 766 31.44 21.85 31.68
C ARG A 766 31.53 21.40 30.24
N LYS A 767 32.57 20.64 29.90
CA LYS A 767 32.81 20.10 28.56
C LYS A 767 32.71 18.58 28.57
N VAL A 768 32.30 18.04 27.44
CA VAL A 768 32.17 16.59 27.24
C VAL A 768 32.76 16.18 25.89
N SER A 769 33.50 15.08 25.90
CA SER A 769 34.00 14.36 24.73
C SER A 769 33.24 13.04 24.62
N PHE A 770 32.81 12.66 23.41
CA PHE A 770 32.09 11.41 23.16
C PHE A 770 32.20 11.01 21.68
N THR A 771 31.71 9.83 21.33
CA THR A 771 31.62 9.37 19.93
C THR A 771 30.23 8.81 19.69
N PHE A 772 29.56 9.25 18.63
CA PHE A 772 28.29 8.68 18.22
C PHE A 772 28.47 7.23 17.80
N LYS A 773 27.45 6.39 18.04
CA LYS A 773 27.42 5.00 17.60
C LYS A 773 27.68 4.88 16.08
N ASP A 774 27.14 5.81 15.29
CA ASP A 774 27.40 5.94 13.86
C ASP A 774 27.06 7.35 13.30
N ASP A 775 27.31 7.56 11.99
CA ASP A 775 27.03 8.81 11.26
C ASP A 775 25.53 9.09 11.11
N LYS A 776 24.68 8.05 11.11
CA LYS A 776 23.22 8.20 10.99
C LYS A 776 22.66 8.80 12.28
N ILE A 777 23.04 8.25 13.43
CA ILE A 777 22.65 8.75 14.76
C ILE A 777 23.18 10.17 14.96
N GLN A 778 24.42 10.42 14.55
CA GLN A 778 24.98 11.77 14.54
C GLN A 778 24.12 12.75 13.72
N GLN A 779 23.72 12.36 12.50
CA GLN A 779 22.90 13.20 11.62
C GLN A 779 21.52 13.49 12.23
N LEU A 780 20.88 12.50 12.85
CA LEU A 780 19.59 12.66 13.54
C LEU A 780 19.66 13.73 14.65
N PHE A 781 20.72 13.73 15.45
CA PHE A 781 20.90 14.73 16.51
C PHE A 781 21.39 16.10 15.99
N ARG A 782 22.13 16.13 14.87
CA ARG A 782 22.59 17.39 14.24
C ARG A 782 21.47 18.13 13.52
N THR A 783 20.45 17.45 13.00
CA THR A 783 19.37 18.10 12.25
C THR A 783 18.15 18.29 13.14
N GLN A 784 17.78 19.54 13.41
CA GLN A 784 16.62 19.85 14.24
C GLN A 784 15.34 19.31 13.58
N GLY A 785 14.48 18.66 14.36
CA GLY A 785 13.20 18.12 13.88
C GLY A 785 13.25 16.66 13.44
N LYS A 786 14.39 16.13 12.95
CA LYS A 786 14.44 14.78 12.37
C LYS A 786 14.02 13.65 13.31
N ILE A 787 14.35 13.74 14.60
CA ILE A 787 13.89 12.74 15.58
C ILE A 787 12.37 12.80 15.77
N PHE A 788 11.77 13.99 15.71
CA PHE A 788 10.33 14.14 15.81
C PHE A 788 9.62 13.60 14.56
N GLU A 789 10.16 13.86 13.38
CA GLU A 789 9.71 13.27 12.10
C GLU A 789 9.78 11.73 12.16
N LEU A 790 10.89 11.18 12.66
CA LEU A 790 11.08 9.74 12.81
C LEU A 790 10.07 9.13 13.79
N ILE A 791 9.73 9.83 14.88
CA ILE A 791 8.69 9.40 15.83
C ILE A 791 7.33 9.28 15.17
N LEU A 792 6.93 10.32 14.42
CA LEU A 792 5.69 10.34 13.66
C LEU A 792 5.68 9.29 12.56
N TYR A 793 6.76 9.17 11.78
CA TYR A 793 6.91 8.17 10.73
C TYR A 793 6.68 6.76 11.26
N HIS A 794 7.39 6.35 12.31
CA HIS A 794 7.22 5.01 12.88
C HIS A 794 5.85 4.86 13.55
N GLY A 795 5.30 5.91 14.15
CA GLY A 795 3.93 5.92 14.66
C GLY A 795 2.90 5.63 13.57
N MET A 796 2.95 6.39 12.48
CA MET A 796 2.07 6.26 11.31
C MET A 796 2.28 4.96 10.54
N LYS A 797 3.52 4.47 10.46
CA LYS A 797 3.84 3.16 9.87
C LYS A 797 3.30 2.04 10.75
N SER A 798 3.51 2.12 12.06
CA SER A 798 3.12 1.09 13.05
C SER A 798 1.62 0.97 13.27
N SER A 799 0.89 2.09 13.31
CA SER A 799 0.04 2.38 12.18
C SER A 799 -0.69 1.25 11.53
N GLY A 800 -0.23 0.98 10.31
CA GLY A 800 -0.78 0.16 9.25
C GLY A 800 -2.14 0.53 8.65
N LEU A 801 -2.71 1.68 9.05
CA LEU A 801 -3.92 2.25 8.44
C LEU A 801 -3.69 2.92 7.07
N PHE A 802 -2.43 3.08 6.67
CA PHE A 802 -2.01 3.70 5.41
C PHE A 802 -1.38 2.66 4.50
N ASP A 803 -1.64 2.76 3.20
CA ASP A 803 -1.16 1.81 2.19
C ASP A 803 0.36 1.93 1.98
N ASP A 804 0.91 3.14 2.14
CA ASP A 804 2.34 3.43 2.11
C ASP A 804 2.67 4.62 3.04
N VAL A 805 3.85 4.61 3.66
CA VAL A 805 4.30 5.64 4.61
C VAL A 805 5.77 5.92 4.38
N GLN A 806 6.12 7.17 4.10
CA GLN A 806 7.50 7.60 3.89
C GLN A 806 7.82 8.93 4.60
N THR A 807 9.10 9.20 4.81
CA THR A 807 9.59 10.41 5.48
C THR A 807 10.67 11.13 4.66
N SER A 808 10.75 12.46 4.81
CA SER A 808 11.63 13.37 4.07
C SER A 808 11.52 13.17 2.56
N VAL A 809 10.28 13.14 2.06
CA VAL A 809 9.98 12.99 0.64
C VAL A 809 10.26 14.30 -0.06
N GLN A 810 11.15 14.26 -1.06
CA GLN A 810 11.45 15.40 -1.92
C GLN A 810 10.53 15.37 -3.14
N ILE A 811 9.78 16.45 -3.36
CA ILE A 811 8.93 16.61 -4.53
C ILE A 811 9.45 17.81 -5.30
N VAL A 812 9.82 17.54 -6.56
CA VAL A 812 10.22 18.56 -7.52
C VAL A 812 9.05 18.74 -8.46
N TRP A 813 8.57 19.97 -8.61
CA TRP A 813 7.59 20.30 -9.64
C TRP A 813 8.18 21.36 -10.57
N GLU A 814 7.99 21.19 -11.87
CA GLU A 814 8.70 21.96 -12.88
C GLU A 814 8.27 23.42 -12.94
N THR A 815 9.28 24.30 -12.91
CA THR A 815 9.37 25.43 -13.83
C THR A 815 10.59 25.18 -14.71
N THR A 816 10.47 24.31 -15.73
CA THR A 816 11.38 24.13 -16.89
C THR A 816 12.90 24.00 -16.65
N GLY A 817 13.35 23.91 -15.39
CA GLY A 817 14.74 23.96 -14.98
C GLY A 817 15.38 22.59 -14.88
N LYS A 818 16.53 22.39 -15.53
CA LYS A 818 17.35 21.20 -15.32
C LYS A 818 17.78 21.11 -13.84
N PRO A 819 17.90 19.91 -13.25
CA PRO A 819 18.45 19.76 -11.90
C PRO A 819 19.82 20.43 -11.77
N PHE A 820 20.07 21.12 -10.65
CA PHE A 820 21.33 21.84 -10.39
C PHE A 820 22.58 20.99 -10.65
N ASP A 821 22.50 19.71 -10.27
CA ASP A 821 23.59 18.76 -10.44
C ASP A 821 23.94 18.47 -11.92
N MET A 822 22.91 18.34 -12.75
CA MET A 822 23.05 18.07 -14.17
C MET A 822 23.64 19.29 -14.89
N MET A 823 23.16 20.49 -14.54
CA MET A 823 23.71 21.74 -15.08
C MET A 823 25.18 21.91 -14.72
N LEU A 824 25.54 21.59 -13.48
CA LEU A 824 26.91 21.64 -13.00
C LEU A 824 27.83 20.69 -13.78
N ARG A 825 27.39 19.44 -14.00
CA ARG A 825 28.14 18.46 -14.80
C ARG A 825 28.34 18.91 -16.24
N GLN A 826 27.28 19.39 -16.90
CA GLN A 826 27.35 19.90 -18.27
C GLN A 826 28.33 21.07 -18.40
N ARG A 827 28.35 21.97 -17.41
CA ARG A 827 29.27 23.12 -17.40
C ARG A 827 30.72 22.70 -17.16
N ILE A 828 30.96 21.71 -16.30
CA ILE A 828 32.29 21.11 -16.12
C ILE A 828 32.75 20.42 -17.42
N GLU A 829 31.87 19.65 -18.07
CA GLU A 829 32.17 19.01 -19.36
C GLU A 829 32.52 20.02 -20.44
N ALA A 830 31.73 21.09 -20.58
CA ALA A 830 31.94 22.16 -21.53
C ALA A 830 33.27 22.91 -21.30
N SER A 831 33.74 22.99 -20.05
CA SER A 831 35.02 23.63 -19.73
C SER A 831 36.24 22.87 -20.30
N GLY A 832 36.08 21.59 -20.65
CA GLY A 832 37.17 20.71 -21.11
C GLY A 832 38.25 20.39 -20.06
N GLY A 833 38.23 21.06 -18.90
CA GLY A 833 39.16 20.88 -17.80
C GLY A 833 38.74 19.77 -16.82
N PHE A 834 39.66 19.39 -15.93
CA PHE A 834 39.40 18.45 -14.83
C PHE A 834 40.21 18.90 -13.60
N GLY A 835 39.73 18.57 -12.40
CA GLY A 835 40.28 19.03 -11.12
C GLY A 835 39.29 19.86 -10.30
N TYR A 836 39.60 20.05 -9.01
CA TYR A 836 38.73 20.71 -8.05
C TYR A 836 38.53 22.20 -8.38
N ALA A 837 39.56 22.87 -8.89
CA ALA A 837 39.45 24.26 -9.35
C ALA A 837 38.45 24.42 -10.52
N CYS A 838 38.44 23.48 -11.48
CA CYS A 838 37.48 23.48 -12.58
C CYS A 838 36.04 23.26 -12.07
N TYR A 839 35.85 22.32 -11.16
CA TYR A 839 34.58 22.10 -10.47
C TYR A 839 34.11 23.35 -9.71
N LYS A 840 34.97 23.99 -8.91
CA LYS A 840 34.63 25.19 -8.14
C LYS A 840 34.25 26.36 -9.02
N LYS A 841 35.00 26.58 -10.11
CA LYS A 841 34.69 27.62 -11.09
C LYS A 841 33.31 27.40 -11.72
N ALA A 842 33.02 26.18 -12.18
CA ALA A 842 31.72 25.85 -12.76
C ALA A 842 30.57 26.01 -11.76
N LEU A 843 30.81 25.70 -10.47
CA LEU A 843 29.84 25.89 -9.39
C LEU A 843 29.57 27.37 -9.10
N GLU A 844 30.60 28.20 -9.08
CA GLU A 844 30.49 29.66 -8.87
C GLU A 844 29.73 30.31 -10.02
N GLU A 845 30.11 30.01 -11.28
CA GLU A 845 29.40 30.50 -12.46
C GLU A 845 27.92 30.10 -12.47
N LEU A 846 27.60 28.87 -12.04
CA LEU A 846 26.21 28.40 -11.96
C LEU A 846 25.41 29.08 -10.83
N LYS A 847 26.04 29.39 -9.70
CA LYS A 847 25.42 30.15 -8.61
C LYS A 847 25.17 31.60 -9.01
N ASP A 848 26.11 32.23 -9.70
CA ASP A 848 25.97 33.60 -10.20
C ASP A 848 24.83 33.70 -11.22
N ASP A 849 24.72 32.73 -12.14
CA ASP A 849 23.60 32.66 -13.09
C ASP A 849 22.24 32.49 -12.40
N SER A 850 22.17 31.64 -11.37
CA SER A 850 20.95 31.47 -10.58
C SER A 850 20.57 32.74 -9.82
N LEU A 851 21.54 33.45 -9.23
CA LEU A 851 21.31 34.72 -8.52
C LEU A 851 20.84 35.83 -9.45
N ASN A 852 21.34 35.86 -10.68
CA ASN A 852 20.99 36.85 -11.70
C ASN A 852 19.68 36.50 -12.45
N GLY A 853 19.03 35.39 -12.10
CA GLY A 853 17.79 34.93 -12.72
C GLY A 853 17.94 34.41 -14.15
N SER A 854 19.17 34.19 -14.63
CA SER A 854 19.42 33.63 -15.97
C SER A 854 19.15 32.12 -16.04
N ILE A 855 19.03 31.46 -14.88
CA ILE A 855 18.65 30.06 -14.73
C ILE A 855 17.67 29.94 -13.55
N GLN A 856 16.49 29.36 -13.78
CA GLN A 856 15.60 28.89 -12.71
C GLN A 856 15.96 27.46 -12.33
N ALA A 857 16.45 27.25 -11.10
CA ALA A 857 16.55 25.92 -10.53
C ALA A 857 15.15 25.44 -10.13
N ALA A 858 14.86 24.15 -10.34
CA ALA A 858 13.59 23.57 -9.92
C ALA A 858 13.38 23.73 -8.40
N THR A 859 12.14 24.01 -7.98
CA THR A 859 11.79 24.13 -6.56
C THR A 859 11.76 22.73 -5.94
N ASP A 860 12.61 22.46 -4.96
CA ASP A 860 12.64 21.22 -4.19
C ASP A 860 11.87 21.45 -2.88
N ASN A 861 10.71 20.80 -2.73
CA ASN A 861 9.94 20.82 -1.50
C ASN A 861 10.12 19.50 -0.75
N GLU A 862 10.54 19.60 0.50
CA GLU A 862 10.64 18.45 1.40
C GLU A 862 9.37 18.35 2.24
N ILE A 863 8.66 17.23 2.13
CA ILE A 863 7.56 16.88 3.02
C ILE A 863 8.08 15.91 4.07
N ASP A 864 7.92 16.28 5.34
CA ASP A 864 8.51 15.58 6.48
C ASP A 864 8.01 14.14 6.60
N VAL A 865 6.69 13.92 6.48
CA VAL A 865 6.06 12.60 6.38
C VAL A 865 4.94 12.63 5.35
N VAL A 866 4.96 11.68 4.41
CA VAL A 866 3.90 11.45 3.42
C VAL A 866 3.27 10.10 3.70
N LEU A 867 1.95 10.07 3.70
CA LEU A 867 1.16 8.85 3.88
C LEU A 867 0.26 8.68 2.66
N MET A 868 0.04 7.44 2.22
CA MET A 868 -0.95 7.13 1.19
C MET A 868 -2.13 6.38 1.79
N ARG A 869 -3.33 6.83 1.47
CA ARG A 869 -4.56 6.10 1.74
C ARG A 869 -5.48 6.22 0.53
N GLY A 870 -5.69 5.12 -0.17
CA GLY A 870 -6.35 5.12 -1.47
C GLY A 870 -5.56 5.97 -2.47
N MET A 871 -6.29 6.75 -3.27
CA MET A 871 -5.70 7.55 -4.36
C MET A 871 -5.22 8.93 -3.89
N ARG A 872 -5.32 9.25 -2.59
CA ARG A 872 -4.99 10.57 -2.06
C ARG A 872 -3.87 10.54 -1.01
N PRO A 873 -2.88 11.43 -1.10
CA PRO A 873 -1.84 11.55 -0.09
C PRO A 873 -2.29 12.36 1.14
N VAL A 874 -1.67 12.08 2.28
CA VAL A 874 -1.67 12.93 3.47
C VAL A 874 -0.25 13.48 3.64
N PHE A 875 -0.14 14.80 3.74
CA PHE A 875 1.13 15.48 4.01
C PHE A 875 1.17 15.96 5.45
N ILE A 876 2.17 15.49 6.19
CA ILE A 876 2.41 15.93 7.55
C ILE A 876 3.70 16.74 7.56
N SER A 877 3.62 17.99 7.98
CA SER A 877 4.82 18.74 8.39
C SER A 877 5.02 18.68 9.90
N CYS A 878 6.27 18.55 10.33
CA CYS A 878 6.68 18.39 11.72
C CYS A 878 7.45 19.63 12.17
N LYS A 879 6.91 20.41 13.10
CA LYS A 879 7.54 21.66 13.56
C LYS A 879 7.87 21.61 15.05
N THR A 880 9.14 21.83 15.37
CA THR A 880 9.66 21.87 16.75
C THR A 880 9.94 23.29 17.27
N GLY A 881 9.74 24.31 16.42
CA GLY A 881 10.04 25.71 16.75
C GLY A 881 8.96 26.42 17.58
N LYS A 882 9.25 27.66 18.02
CA LYS A 882 8.33 28.50 18.83
C LYS A 882 7.72 29.70 18.09
N LYS A 883 8.05 29.95 16.82
CA LYS A 883 7.62 31.13 16.03
C LYS A 883 7.10 30.70 14.64
N GLY A 884 6.17 31.46 14.06
CA GLY A 884 5.70 31.24 12.68
C GLY A 884 4.49 30.30 12.53
N TRP A 885 3.64 30.21 13.56
CA TRP A 885 2.52 29.25 13.58
C TRP A 885 1.56 29.39 12.39
N ASN A 886 1.17 30.62 12.07
CA ASN A 886 0.29 30.88 10.93
C ASN A 886 1.02 30.62 9.60
N ASP A 887 2.33 30.89 9.54
CA ASP A 887 3.13 30.66 8.34
C ASP A 887 3.20 29.17 8.03
N TRP A 888 3.39 28.32 9.04
CA TRP A 888 3.38 26.86 8.87
C TRP A 888 2.03 26.32 8.40
N LEU A 889 0.92 26.83 8.95
CA LEU A 889 -0.41 26.44 8.50
C LEU A 889 -0.64 26.86 7.05
N ASN A 890 -0.23 28.06 6.67
CA ASN A 890 -0.36 28.54 5.29
C ASN A 890 0.52 27.74 4.33
N GLU A 891 1.76 27.45 4.72
CA GLU A 891 2.73 26.65 3.94
C GLU A 891 2.16 25.25 3.66
N ILE A 892 1.83 24.48 4.70
CA ILE A 892 1.33 23.11 4.52
C ILE A 892 -0.02 23.09 3.81
N SER A 893 -0.89 24.07 4.05
CA SER A 893 -2.17 24.18 3.35
C SER A 893 -1.98 24.50 1.87
N SER A 894 -1.04 25.39 1.53
CA SER A 894 -0.76 25.78 0.15
C SER A 894 -0.13 24.63 -0.63
N ILE A 895 0.86 23.96 -0.04
CA ILE A 895 1.51 22.82 -0.67
C ILE A 895 0.50 21.67 -0.82
N SER A 896 -0.24 21.33 0.23
CA SER A 896 -1.23 20.25 0.15
C SER A 896 -2.34 20.56 -0.86
N ALA A 897 -2.79 21.82 -0.96
CA ALA A 897 -3.76 22.22 -1.97
C ALA A 897 -3.22 22.06 -3.40
N HIS A 898 -1.94 22.34 -3.64
CA HIS A 898 -1.32 22.14 -4.95
C HIS A 898 -1.28 20.66 -5.38
N PHE A 899 -1.12 19.75 -4.41
CA PHE A 899 -1.03 18.30 -4.64
C PHE A 899 -2.32 17.54 -4.37
N HIS A 900 -3.42 18.25 -4.13
CA HIS A 900 -4.67 17.69 -3.62
C HIS A 900 -4.50 16.76 -2.39
N ALA A 901 -3.46 16.98 -1.59
CA ALA A 901 -3.19 16.21 -0.38
C ALA A 901 -4.06 16.67 0.79
N GLN A 902 -4.29 15.79 1.77
CA GLN A 902 -4.80 16.18 3.08
C GLN A 902 -3.68 16.82 3.90
N PRO A 903 -3.86 18.07 4.39
CA PRO A 903 -2.84 18.75 5.18
C PRO A 903 -2.92 18.35 6.66
N ALA A 904 -1.76 18.07 7.24
CA ALA A 904 -1.58 17.85 8.66
C ALA A 904 -0.31 18.53 9.18
N LEU A 905 -0.38 19.03 10.41
CA LEU A 905 0.71 19.70 11.08
C LEU A 905 0.91 19.09 12.46
N ALA A 906 2.09 18.54 12.68
CA ALA A 906 2.51 18.04 13.99
C ALA A 906 3.41 19.07 14.68
N VAL A 907 3.11 19.38 15.94
CA VAL A 907 3.82 20.41 16.72
C VAL A 907 4.26 19.90 18.08
N LEU A 908 5.45 20.33 18.50
CA LEU A 908 5.97 20.07 19.85
C LEU A 908 5.37 21.03 20.88
N LYS A 909 4.03 21.10 20.95
CA LYS A 909 3.30 21.96 21.89
C LYS A 909 2.04 21.27 22.36
N ASP A 910 1.70 21.48 23.63
CA ASP A 910 0.45 21.04 24.23
C ASP A 910 -0.71 21.93 23.75
N LEU A 911 -1.62 21.34 22.98
CA LEU A 911 -2.79 22.03 22.41
C LEU A 911 -4.01 22.04 23.35
N ASP A 912 -3.99 21.29 24.47
CA ASP A 912 -5.04 21.37 25.50
C ASP A 912 -4.99 22.72 26.27
N GLN A 913 -3.89 23.47 26.12
CA GLN A 913 -3.68 24.76 26.78
C GLN A 913 -4.57 25.87 26.17
N PRO A 914 -5.21 26.73 26.99
CA PRO A 914 -6.06 27.82 26.49
C PRO A 914 -5.36 28.77 25.50
N ALA A 915 -4.05 28.98 25.68
CA ALA A 915 -3.25 29.83 24.80
C ALA A 915 -3.10 29.29 23.36
N ALA A 916 -3.42 28.00 23.12
CA ALA A 916 -3.44 27.40 21.78
C ALA A 916 -4.78 27.61 21.05
N GLY A 917 -5.83 28.09 21.73
CA GLY A 917 -7.19 28.13 21.18
C GLY A 917 -7.32 28.90 19.85
N GLY A 918 -6.66 30.05 19.72
CA GLY A 918 -6.67 30.83 18.46
C GLY A 918 -5.99 30.10 17.30
N PHE A 919 -4.95 29.32 17.58
CA PHE A 919 -4.23 28.52 16.59
C PHE A 919 -5.04 27.30 16.15
N VAL A 920 -5.64 26.58 17.10
CA VAL A 920 -6.57 25.47 16.84
C VAL A 920 -7.76 25.95 16.00
N ALA A 921 -8.36 27.09 16.35
CA ALA A 921 -9.47 27.66 15.59
C ALA A 921 -9.08 28.02 14.16
N ARG A 922 -7.86 28.54 13.95
CA ARG A 922 -7.34 28.84 12.61
C ARG A 922 -7.11 27.57 11.80
N ALA A 923 -6.47 26.55 12.38
CA ALA A 923 -6.27 25.26 11.74
C ALA A 923 -7.61 24.63 11.31
N ARG A 924 -8.63 24.69 12.19
CA ARG A 924 -9.99 24.22 11.91
C ARG A 924 -10.64 24.95 10.74
N LYS A 925 -10.49 26.27 10.66
CA LYS A 925 -10.98 27.07 9.52
C LYS A 925 -10.31 26.69 8.20
N MET A 926 -9.04 26.28 8.24
CA MET A 926 -8.26 25.90 7.07
C MET A 926 -8.38 24.40 6.72
N GLY A 927 -9.03 23.60 7.57
CA GLY A 927 -9.09 22.15 7.39
C GLY A 927 -7.76 21.42 7.60
N VAL A 928 -6.80 22.04 8.30
CA VAL A 928 -5.49 21.43 8.57
C VAL A 928 -5.54 20.64 9.88
N SER A 929 -5.28 19.33 9.80
CA SER A 929 -5.21 18.49 11.01
C SER A 929 -4.05 18.95 11.89
N LEU A 930 -4.24 18.98 13.20
CA LEU A 930 -3.27 19.50 14.15
C LEU A 930 -3.00 18.49 15.27
N LEU A 931 -1.78 17.94 15.26
CA LEU A 931 -1.30 16.96 16.22
C LEU A 931 -0.34 17.62 17.21
N GLY A 932 -0.74 17.76 18.46
CA GLY A 932 0.10 18.28 19.52
C GLY A 932 0.88 17.19 20.24
N ILE A 933 1.76 17.60 21.16
CA ILE A 933 2.56 16.66 21.95
C ILE A 933 1.68 15.82 22.88
N GLU A 934 0.57 16.39 23.36
CA GLU A 934 -0.44 15.71 24.18
C GLU A 934 -1.14 14.58 23.44
N THR A 935 -1.27 14.71 22.11
CA THR A 935 -1.82 13.67 21.25
C THR A 935 -0.77 12.61 20.96
N ILE A 936 0.41 13.00 20.49
CA ILE A 936 1.44 12.08 19.99
C ILE A 936 2.07 11.25 21.10
N SER A 937 2.23 11.80 22.31
CA SER A 937 2.83 11.09 23.46
C SER A 937 1.87 10.11 24.15
N ASN A 938 0.57 10.17 23.86
CA ASN A 938 -0.45 9.31 24.46
C ASN A 938 -0.93 8.28 23.43
N PRO A 939 -0.66 6.97 23.60
CA PRO A 939 -1.01 5.95 22.61
C PRO A 939 -2.49 5.93 22.19
N ALA A 940 -3.42 6.13 23.13
CA ALA A 940 -4.85 6.11 22.84
C ALA A 940 -5.28 7.33 22.01
N ARG A 941 -4.83 8.53 22.41
CA ARG A 941 -5.11 9.78 21.68
C ARG A 941 -4.49 9.75 20.28
N PHE A 942 -3.26 9.23 20.17
CA PHE A 942 -2.58 9.12 18.90
C PHE A 942 -3.29 8.12 17.98
N GLY A 943 -3.63 6.92 18.48
CA GLY A 943 -4.41 5.93 17.73
C GLY A 943 -5.72 6.50 17.17
N TYR A 944 -6.49 7.21 18.01
CA TYR A 944 -7.69 7.92 17.55
C TYR A 944 -7.37 8.92 16.42
N ALA A 945 -6.38 9.79 16.62
CA ALA A 945 -6.02 10.80 15.64
C ALA A 945 -5.60 10.19 14.29
N ILE A 946 -4.84 9.09 14.32
CA ILE A 946 -4.42 8.38 13.12
C ILE A 946 -5.63 7.79 12.37
N ARG A 947 -6.58 7.16 13.07
CA ARG A 947 -7.82 6.61 12.46
C ARG A 947 -8.65 7.67 11.77
N GLU A 948 -8.82 8.82 12.42
CA GLU A 948 -9.57 9.93 11.85
C GLU A 948 -8.87 10.52 10.61
N ILE A 949 -7.54 10.68 10.65
CA ILE A 949 -6.75 11.12 9.49
C ILE A 949 -6.87 10.12 8.34
N ALA A 950 -6.73 8.82 8.62
CA ALA A 950 -6.89 7.75 7.62
C ALA A 950 -8.31 7.73 7.01
N ALA A 951 -9.32 8.16 7.75
CA ALA A 951 -10.68 8.30 7.26
C ALA A 951 -10.97 9.65 6.55
N GLY A 952 -9.93 10.44 6.25
CA GLY A 952 -10.07 11.72 5.57
C GLY A 952 -10.76 12.80 6.43
N ARG A 953 -10.69 12.69 7.77
CA ARG A 953 -11.25 13.66 8.71
C ARG A 953 -10.13 14.48 9.35
N ALA A 954 -10.42 15.77 9.56
CA ALA A 954 -9.49 16.67 10.23
C ALA A 954 -9.55 16.46 11.75
N VAL A 955 -8.39 16.31 12.37
CA VAL A 955 -8.26 16.11 13.83
C VAL A 955 -7.61 17.31 14.46
N PHE A 956 -8.02 17.66 15.67
CA PHE A 956 -7.40 18.73 16.46
C PHE A 956 -7.08 18.20 17.85
N GLY A 957 -5.88 18.49 18.37
CA GLY A 957 -5.39 18.00 19.67
C GLY A 957 -6.43 17.86 20.78
N PRO A 958 -7.18 18.93 21.12
CA PRO A 958 -8.21 18.90 22.17
C PRO A 958 -9.34 17.88 21.94
N ASP A 959 -9.69 17.60 20.68
CA ASP A 959 -10.79 16.71 20.31
C ASP A 959 -10.44 15.23 20.58
N THR A 960 -9.16 14.92 20.80
CA THR A 960 -8.68 13.57 21.14
C THR A 960 -8.88 13.22 22.62
N LYS A 961 -9.26 14.19 23.46
CA LYS A 961 -9.37 14.01 24.91
C LYS A 961 -10.55 13.11 25.29
N GLY A 962 -10.28 12.08 26.09
CA GLY A 962 -11.31 11.17 26.62
C GLY A 962 -11.72 10.04 25.67
N GLN A 963 -11.13 9.98 24.47
CA GLN A 963 -11.27 8.85 23.56
C GLN A 963 -10.40 7.70 24.07
N LYS A 964 -10.99 6.51 24.23
CA LYS A 964 -10.29 5.28 24.62
C LYS A 964 -10.03 4.41 23.41
#